data_AF-A0A525CK62-F1
#
_entry.id   AF-A0A525CK62-F1
#
_cell.length_a   1.000
_cell.length_b   1.000
_cell.length_c   1.000
_cell.angle_alpha   90.00
_cell.angle_beta   90.00
_cell.angle_gamma   90.00
#
_symmetry.space_group_name_H-M   'P 1'
#
loop_
_entity.id
_entity.type
_entity.pdbx_description
1 polymer ?
#
loop_
_entity_poly.entity_id
_entity_poly.type
_entity_poly.pdbx_seq_one_letter_code
_entity_poly.pdbx_strand_id
1 'polypeptide(L)'
;MIVGTSTKHHQPIAGLFRAYAAIMFTQSPWIGVVYIMATFLLPNTAISGLIAAGTGYLTAKLFRFPNISSGMYIYNSLLVGLTLGATYQFDPYLAMLIIFGSILAVFVTSVTTDLLWRWERLPVLSVPFVIVALIVSFAASGYSNLSHYLTPYAPAQTIFSTTIDGFFTALGSTLFIPLPIAGIIFFIGILITSRYLALLAISGYIVGKLFFTFFAGVEYSGQADWTGFNFILTAVAIGGIFTIPDWKSFGLAMLGAALAALVTAATQNFLREFGIPVFAIPFLIATFSILAGLRKRITLSAPHLLLEAPDLPERNYEKARLAKVRSGKLGSVPLRAPFFGEWQIYQGFEGTHTHKEQWKYALDFFVVDNGKSYQEDGNKLDDYYCYGLPVICPAHGHVVRVMNGLIDNAPGEVDTKNNWGNFILIRLTSGLHVLLCHLKLNSIKVKEGEAVNPGDIIAACGNSGRSPQPHIHMHVQTEATIGSPTYPFHLVTIINAKDTPEAEAQFHLHTIPDEADTIQPAEKSLKLAKPLHLPVGRRLQYKTLINGIERPDVLALEVELTLVGQFRIKAENGASCAFEEHEGIIAFFDRQGPKDDLFDIWILSIGLTPLSDVATKWYDSPAAAFMPLSLKHKILLNLLHPFGAGLKSNYSRKYDQVKQTWKQIATHKLSISLLKTLELTTEATLCSKDGFKEISGKLEQNQYNLSLLATEQVGDYGIDAWTKITETE
;
A
#
# COMPACT_ATOMS: atom_id res chain seq x y z
N MET A 1 -1.43 13.63 3.87
CA MET A 1 -0.30 14.29 3.19
C MET A 1 -0.11 13.57 1.85
N ILE A 2 -0.54 14.12 0.71
CA ILE A 2 -0.39 13.39 -0.57
C ILE A 2 1.05 13.55 -1.05
N VAL A 3 1.91 12.62 -0.67
CA VAL A 3 3.31 12.59 -1.10
C VAL A 3 3.39 11.86 -2.43
N GLY A 4 3.20 12.62 -3.51
CA GLY A 4 3.70 12.26 -4.83
C GLY A 4 5.06 12.93 -5.02
N THR A 5 6.15 12.20 -4.81
CA THR A 5 7.51 12.66 -5.12
C THR A 5 7.69 12.71 -6.63
N SER A 6 7.50 13.89 -7.21
CA SER A 6 8.02 14.23 -8.53
C SER A 6 8.99 15.39 -8.36
N THR A 7 10.27 15.06 -8.25
CA THR A 7 11.39 15.99 -8.40
C THR A 7 11.53 16.35 -9.88
N LYS A 8 10.68 17.26 -10.36
CA LYS A 8 10.96 18.08 -11.53
C LYS A 8 10.66 19.54 -11.20
N HIS A 9 11.59 20.39 -11.61
CA HIS A 9 11.62 21.84 -11.41
C HIS A 9 10.25 22.52 -11.43
N HIS A 10 10.12 23.52 -10.53
CA HIS A 10 9.00 24.43 -10.38
C HIS A 10 8.41 24.90 -11.72
N GLN A 11 7.32 24.26 -12.16
CA GLN A 11 6.37 24.92 -13.05
C GLN A 11 5.21 25.46 -12.21
N PRO A 12 5.19 26.77 -11.89
CA PRO A 12 4.15 27.36 -11.06
C PRO A 12 2.74 27.16 -11.65
N ILE A 13 2.64 27.09 -12.97
CA ILE A 13 1.40 26.87 -13.72
C ILE A 13 0.85 25.44 -13.50
N ALA A 14 1.71 24.45 -13.26
CA ALA A 14 1.26 23.07 -13.07
C ALA A 14 0.37 22.91 -11.82
N GLY A 15 0.56 23.75 -10.80
CA GLY A 15 -0.29 23.75 -9.60
C GLY A 15 -1.74 24.16 -9.89
N LEU A 16 -1.94 25.12 -10.79
CA LEU A 16 -3.28 25.56 -11.23
C LEU A 16 -4.02 24.42 -11.95
N PHE A 17 -3.36 23.78 -12.91
CA PHE A 17 -3.97 22.68 -13.65
C PHE A 17 -4.27 21.48 -12.74
N ARG A 18 -3.35 21.16 -11.82
CA ARG A 18 -3.61 20.12 -10.81
C ARG A 18 -4.78 20.45 -9.90
N ALA A 19 -5.01 21.72 -9.56
CA ALA A 19 -6.14 22.12 -8.73
C ALA A 19 -7.49 21.83 -9.40
N TYR A 20 -7.62 22.11 -10.71
CA TYR A 20 -8.81 21.72 -11.48
C TYR A 20 -8.96 20.20 -11.56
N ALA A 21 -7.87 19.48 -11.82
CA ALA A 21 -7.86 18.03 -11.90
C ALA A 21 -8.25 17.36 -10.56
N ALA A 22 -7.78 17.92 -9.43
CA ALA A 22 -7.95 17.38 -8.09
C ALA A 22 -9.40 17.37 -7.60
N ILE A 23 -10.28 18.17 -8.21
CA ILE A 23 -11.72 18.20 -7.90
C ILE A 23 -12.36 16.84 -8.14
N MET A 24 -11.88 16.10 -9.14
CA MET A 24 -12.29 14.73 -9.43
C MET A 24 -11.26 13.70 -8.96
N PHE A 25 -10.45 14.05 -7.95
CA PHE A 25 -9.36 13.23 -7.40
C PHE A 25 -8.30 12.81 -8.44
N THR A 26 -8.15 13.57 -9.53
CA THR A 26 -7.12 13.33 -10.54
C THR A 26 -5.93 14.26 -10.33
N GLN A 27 -4.70 13.82 -10.63
CA GLN A 27 -3.49 14.64 -10.47
C GLN A 27 -2.83 15.03 -11.79
N SER A 28 -3.45 14.67 -12.92
CA SER A 28 -2.91 14.95 -14.24
C SER A 28 -3.12 16.42 -14.62
N PRO A 29 -2.06 17.21 -14.86
CA PRO A 29 -2.21 18.59 -15.32
C PRO A 29 -2.97 18.69 -16.66
N TRP A 30 -2.80 17.71 -17.55
CA TRP A 30 -3.49 17.69 -18.84
C TRP A 30 -5.01 17.58 -18.71
N ILE A 31 -5.48 16.78 -17.75
CA ILE A 31 -6.91 16.68 -17.43
C ILE A 31 -7.40 18.02 -16.84
N GLY A 32 -6.57 18.65 -16.01
CA GLY A 32 -6.82 20.00 -15.52
C GLY A 32 -7.06 21.03 -16.63
N VAL A 33 -6.24 21.01 -17.69
CA VAL A 33 -6.42 21.89 -18.86
C VAL A 33 -7.77 21.63 -19.54
N VAL A 34 -8.12 20.37 -19.75
CA VAL A 34 -9.42 19.99 -20.34
C VAL A 34 -10.58 20.48 -19.48
N TYR A 35 -10.48 20.37 -18.15
CA TYR A 35 -11.50 20.84 -17.23
C TYR A 35 -11.63 22.35 -17.20
N ILE A 36 -10.52 23.09 -17.27
CA ILE A 36 -10.54 24.55 -17.45
C ILE A 36 -11.31 24.92 -18.72
N MET A 37 -10.99 24.29 -19.85
CA MET A 37 -11.68 24.55 -21.11
C MET A 37 -13.18 24.24 -21.02
N ALA A 38 -13.57 23.17 -20.34
CA ALA A 38 -14.97 22.85 -20.10
C ALA A 38 -15.69 23.91 -19.24
N THR A 39 -14.98 24.59 -18.32
CA THR A 39 -15.62 25.66 -17.54
C THR A 39 -16.04 26.86 -18.38
N PHE A 40 -15.41 27.09 -19.52
CA PHE A 40 -15.80 28.16 -20.46
C PHE A 40 -17.13 27.92 -21.17
N LEU A 41 -17.79 26.77 -20.96
CA LEU A 41 -19.22 26.61 -21.28
C LEU A 41 -20.08 27.64 -20.53
N LEU A 42 -19.62 28.11 -19.37
CA LEU A 42 -20.17 29.26 -18.64
C LEU A 42 -19.02 30.26 -18.37
N PRO A 43 -18.74 31.19 -19.30
CA PRO A 43 -17.60 32.10 -19.20
C PRO A 43 -17.54 32.90 -17.88
N ASN A 44 -18.70 33.29 -17.35
CA ASN A 44 -18.84 33.99 -16.08
C ASN A 44 -18.24 33.19 -14.91
N THR A 45 -18.61 31.91 -14.83
CA THR A 45 -18.11 30.95 -13.85
C THR A 45 -16.62 30.69 -14.06
N ALA A 46 -16.18 30.47 -15.31
CA ALA A 46 -14.79 30.19 -15.65
C ALA A 46 -13.83 31.32 -15.23
N ILE A 47 -14.15 32.57 -15.58
CA ILE A 47 -13.33 33.75 -15.26
C ILE A 47 -13.23 33.92 -13.75
N SER A 48 -14.36 33.80 -13.04
CA SER A 48 -14.41 33.88 -11.59
C SER A 48 -13.53 32.82 -10.91
N GLY A 49 -13.59 31.57 -11.39
CA GLY A 49 -12.72 30.49 -10.91
C GLY A 49 -11.23 30.74 -11.17
N LEU A 50 -10.86 31.24 -12.35
CA LEU A 50 -9.47 31.52 -12.70
C LEU A 50 -8.87 32.66 -11.85
N ILE A 51 -9.63 33.73 -11.60
CA ILE A 51 -9.21 34.82 -10.70
C ILE A 51 -9.00 34.29 -9.28
N ALA A 52 -9.92 33.46 -8.80
CA ALA A 52 -9.83 32.87 -7.47
C ALA A 52 -8.62 31.95 -7.31
N ALA A 53 -8.38 31.10 -8.31
CA ALA A 53 -7.24 30.20 -8.35
C ALA A 53 -5.90 30.96 -8.42
N GLY A 54 -5.84 32.02 -9.25
CA GLY A 54 -4.68 32.91 -9.32
C GLY A 54 -4.42 33.62 -7.99
N THR A 55 -5.46 34.13 -7.35
CA THR A 55 -5.37 34.79 -6.03
C THR A 55 -4.91 33.81 -4.95
N GLY A 56 -5.46 32.59 -4.93
CA GLY A 56 -5.05 31.54 -4.00
C GLY A 56 -3.58 31.14 -4.18
N TYR A 57 -3.12 31.02 -5.43
CA TYR A 57 -1.71 30.75 -5.75
C TYR A 57 -0.80 31.88 -5.26
N LEU A 58 -1.12 33.13 -5.59
CA LEU A 58 -0.31 34.30 -5.20
C LEU A 58 -0.25 34.46 -3.69
N THR A 59 -1.38 34.28 -3.00
CA THR A 59 -1.44 34.32 -1.53
C THR A 59 -0.58 33.22 -0.93
N ALA A 60 -0.71 31.97 -1.40
CA ALA A 60 0.08 30.86 -0.89
C ALA A 60 1.59 31.05 -1.12
N LYS A 61 1.97 31.64 -2.26
CA LYS A 61 3.35 31.98 -2.59
C LYS A 61 3.89 33.11 -1.72
N LEU A 62 3.11 34.18 -1.52
CA LEU A 62 3.48 35.34 -0.72
C LEU A 62 3.81 34.94 0.72
N PHE A 63 2.98 34.08 1.31
CA PHE A 63 3.16 33.58 2.68
C PHE A 63 4.04 32.32 2.79
N ARG A 64 4.61 31.85 1.68
CA ARG A 64 5.50 30.67 1.63
C ARG A 64 4.90 29.40 2.26
N PHE A 65 3.62 29.15 2.04
CA PHE A 65 3.00 27.90 2.48
C PHE A 65 3.65 26.69 1.76
N PRO A 66 3.80 25.54 2.44
CA PRO A 66 4.46 24.36 1.86
C PRO A 66 3.62 23.73 0.73
N ASN A 67 4.26 22.96 -0.16
CA ASN A 67 3.57 22.11 -1.15
C ASN A 67 2.57 22.82 -2.09
N ILE A 68 2.82 24.08 -2.49
CA ILE A 68 1.95 24.82 -3.43
C ILE A 68 1.71 24.04 -4.74
N SER A 69 2.72 23.28 -5.19
CA SER A 69 2.66 22.44 -6.40
C SER A 69 1.64 21.28 -6.32
N SER A 70 1.15 20.94 -5.12
CA SER A 70 0.05 19.98 -4.93
C SER A 70 -1.31 20.53 -5.36
N GLY A 71 -1.43 21.86 -5.49
CA GLY A 71 -2.69 22.53 -5.84
C GLY A 71 -3.68 22.69 -4.69
N MET A 72 -3.38 22.19 -3.49
CA MET A 72 -4.31 22.16 -2.34
C MET A 72 -4.86 23.54 -1.92
N TYR A 73 -4.00 24.56 -1.82
CA TYR A 73 -4.40 25.94 -1.49
C TYR A 73 -5.16 26.63 -2.64
N ILE A 74 -4.87 26.22 -3.88
CA ILE A 74 -5.49 26.75 -5.09
C ILE A 74 -6.89 26.15 -5.25
N TYR A 75 -7.04 24.85 -4.98
CA TYR A 75 -8.26 24.06 -5.10
C TYR A 75 -9.45 24.67 -4.33
N ASN A 76 -9.27 24.96 -3.04
CA ASN A 76 -10.37 25.52 -2.24
C ASN A 76 -10.73 26.95 -2.66
N SER A 77 -9.72 27.76 -3.02
CA SER A 77 -9.94 29.11 -3.55
C SER A 77 -10.71 29.08 -4.88
N LEU A 78 -10.31 28.18 -5.78
CA LEU A 78 -10.96 27.95 -7.07
C LEU A 78 -12.46 27.65 -6.90
N LEU A 79 -12.82 26.73 -6.00
CA LEU A 79 -14.23 26.39 -5.77
C LEU A 79 -15.05 27.59 -5.24
N VAL A 80 -14.45 28.47 -4.43
CA VAL A 80 -15.10 29.73 -3.98
C VAL A 80 -15.40 30.62 -5.19
N GLY A 81 -14.43 30.81 -6.09
CA GLY A 81 -14.62 31.61 -7.31
C GLY A 81 -15.67 31.02 -8.25
N LEU A 82 -15.61 29.71 -8.51
CA LEU A 82 -16.59 29.03 -9.37
C LEU A 82 -18.00 29.14 -8.80
N THR A 83 -18.16 28.98 -7.48
CA THR A 83 -19.46 29.13 -6.81
C THR A 83 -20.03 30.53 -7.02
N LEU A 84 -19.25 31.56 -6.69
CA LEU A 84 -19.68 32.94 -6.78
C LEU A 84 -20.00 33.34 -8.24
N GLY A 85 -19.19 32.90 -9.20
CA GLY A 85 -19.44 33.11 -10.63
C GLY A 85 -20.58 32.26 -11.21
N ALA A 86 -21.03 31.22 -10.52
CA ALA A 86 -22.24 30.50 -10.92
C ALA A 86 -23.52 31.17 -10.37
N THR A 87 -23.42 31.99 -9.33
CA THR A 87 -24.57 32.65 -8.70
C THR A 87 -24.73 34.11 -9.12
N TYR A 88 -23.63 34.84 -9.30
CA TYR A 88 -23.62 36.28 -9.57
C TYR A 88 -22.90 36.62 -10.87
N GLN A 89 -23.39 37.64 -11.56
CA GLN A 89 -22.80 38.17 -12.78
C GLN A 89 -21.43 38.78 -12.45
N PHE A 90 -20.44 38.48 -13.28
CA PHE A 90 -19.09 38.99 -13.10
C PHE A 90 -19.03 40.49 -13.35
N ASP A 91 -18.72 41.21 -12.28
CA ASP A 91 -18.51 42.65 -12.24
C ASP A 91 -17.39 42.99 -11.23
N PRO A 92 -16.98 44.26 -11.10
CA PRO A 92 -15.93 44.64 -10.15
C PRO A 92 -16.24 44.32 -8.67
N TYR A 93 -17.52 44.31 -8.27
CA TYR A 93 -17.93 44.00 -6.90
C TYR A 93 -17.74 42.51 -6.61
N LEU A 94 -18.17 41.65 -7.54
CA LEU A 94 -17.93 40.22 -7.46
C LEU A 94 -16.44 39.89 -7.48
N ALA A 95 -15.66 40.56 -8.34
CA ALA A 95 -14.21 40.36 -8.41
C ALA A 95 -13.53 40.64 -7.06
N MET A 96 -13.92 41.72 -6.36
CA MET A 96 -13.41 42.02 -5.03
C MET A 96 -13.79 40.95 -4.01
N LEU A 97 -15.06 40.50 -4.01
CA LEU A 97 -15.52 39.44 -3.12
C LEU A 97 -14.77 38.12 -3.37
N ILE A 98 -14.52 37.76 -4.63
CA ILE A 98 -13.74 36.59 -5.02
C ILE A 98 -12.31 36.70 -4.48
N ILE A 99 -11.66 37.86 -4.60
CA ILE A 99 -10.28 38.06 -4.12
C ILE A 99 -10.21 37.84 -2.60
N PHE A 100 -11.07 38.51 -1.83
CA PHE A 100 -11.07 38.36 -0.37
C PHE A 100 -11.47 36.96 0.07
N GLY A 101 -12.49 36.36 -0.56
CA GLY A 101 -12.88 34.97 -0.32
C GLY A 101 -11.74 33.99 -0.60
N SER A 102 -10.98 34.18 -1.67
CA SER A 102 -9.83 33.34 -2.02
C SER A 102 -8.68 33.47 -1.01
N ILE A 103 -8.38 34.69 -0.57
CA ILE A 103 -7.38 34.92 0.48
C ILE A 103 -7.80 34.19 1.76
N LEU A 104 -9.06 34.35 2.18
CA LEU A 104 -9.60 33.67 3.35
C LEU A 104 -9.53 32.14 3.19
N ALA A 105 -9.86 31.61 2.01
CA ALA A 105 -9.80 30.17 1.73
C ALA A 105 -8.40 29.59 1.89
N VAL A 106 -7.33 30.33 1.54
CA VAL A 106 -5.95 29.90 1.76
C VAL A 106 -5.64 29.77 3.25
N PHE A 107 -6.00 30.77 4.07
CA PHE A 107 -5.78 30.73 5.52
C PHE A 107 -6.60 29.61 6.19
N VAL A 108 -7.88 29.48 5.84
CA VAL A 108 -8.74 28.40 6.36
C VAL A 108 -8.18 27.04 5.93
N THR A 109 -7.67 26.90 4.70
CA THR A 109 -7.01 25.66 4.24
C THR A 109 -5.81 25.31 5.11
N SER A 110 -4.95 26.27 5.43
CA SER A 110 -3.78 26.05 6.28
C SER A 110 -4.18 25.55 7.67
N VAL A 111 -5.12 26.22 8.33
CA VAL A 111 -5.57 25.89 9.69
C VAL A 111 -6.28 24.54 9.74
N THR A 112 -7.26 24.33 8.86
CA THR A 112 -8.06 23.08 8.87
C THR A 112 -7.24 21.86 8.49
N THR A 113 -6.21 22.00 7.65
CA THR A 113 -5.30 20.90 7.32
C THR A 113 -4.56 20.38 8.55
N ASP A 114 -4.01 21.28 9.36
CA ASP A 114 -3.30 20.92 10.59
C ASP A 114 -4.26 20.33 11.63
N LEU A 115 -5.43 20.95 11.82
CA LEU A 115 -6.45 20.47 12.78
C LEU A 115 -6.95 19.05 12.45
N LEU A 116 -7.36 18.81 11.19
CA LEU A 116 -7.87 17.50 10.77
C LEU A 116 -6.79 16.42 10.79
N TRP A 117 -5.55 16.80 10.49
CA TRP A 117 -4.42 15.87 10.57
C TRP A 117 -4.11 15.48 12.02
N ARG A 118 -4.14 16.42 12.95
CA ARG A 118 -3.92 16.16 14.40
C ARG A 118 -5.04 15.37 15.04
N TRP A 119 -6.28 15.59 14.60
CA TRP A 119 -7.43 14.91 15.18
C TRP A 119 -7.40 13.42 14.90
N GLU A 120 -7.42 13.00 13.63
CA GLU A 120 -7.47 11.58 13.24
C GLU A 120 -6.73 11.30 11.93
N ARG A 121 -5.74 12.13 11.56
CA ARG A 121 -5.04 12.09 10.27
C ARG A 121 -5.98 12.19 9.06
N LEU A 122 -7.07 12.95 9.21
CA LEU A 122 -8.10 13.09 8.17
C LEU A 122 -7.64 14.05 7.05
N PRO A 123 -8.08 13.83 5.80
CA PRO A 123 -7.82 14.73 4.69
C PRO A 123 -8.63 16.03 4.81
N VAL A 124 -8.10 17.16 4.32
CA VAL A 124 -8.81 18.45 4.37
C VAL A 124 -10.05 18.51 3.45
N LEU A 125 -9.98 17.80 2.32
CA LEU A 125 -11.00 17.80 1.26
C LEU A 125 -11.45 19.24 0.91
N SER A 126 -12.76 19.45 0.73
CA SER A 126 -13.40 20.73 0.43
C SER A 126 -13.90 21.48 1.67
N VAL A 127 -13.45 21.12 2.88
CA VAL A 127 -13.83 21.83 4.12
C VAL A 127 -13.57 23.33 4.04
N PRO A 128 -12.38 23.80 3.61
CA PRO A 128 -12.10 25.23 3.55
C PRO A 128 -13.01 25.95 2.57
N PHE A 129 -13.26 25.33 1.41
CA PHE A 129 -14.22 25.82 0.44
C PHE A 129 -15.61 25.98 1.08
N VAL A 130 -16.16 24.96 1.73
CA VAL A 130 -17.51 25.01 2.30
C VAL A 130 -17.65 26.10 3.36
N ILE A 131 -16.67 26.22 4.27
CA ILE A 131 -16.68 27.27 5.31
C ILE A 131 -16.70 28.65 4.66
N VAL A 132 -15.80 28.90 3.71
CA VAL A 132 -15.69 30.20 3.06
C VAL A 132 -16.89 30.48 2.17
N ALA A 133 -17.38 29.50 1.41
CA ALA A 133 -18.54 29.60 0.54
C ALA A 133 -19.79 30.02 1.32
N LEU A 134 -20.01 29.46 2.50
CA LEU A 134 -21.11 29.87 3.38
C LEU A 134 -20.95 31.33 3.81
N ILE A 135 -19.76 31.71 4.31
CA ILE A 135 -19.47 33.08 4.74
C ILE A 135 -19.73 34.08 3.61
N VAL A 136 -19.15 33.84 2.43
CA VAL A 136 -19.29 34.77 1.30
C VAL A 136 -20.71 34.76 0.72
N SER A 137 -21.44 33.64 0.77
CA SER A 137 -22.83 33.58 0.29
C SER A 137 -23.79 34.34 1.20
N PHE A 138 -23.64 34.19 2.53
CA PHE A 138 -24.40 34.99 3.49
C PHE A 138 -24.05 36.48 3.35
N ALA A 139 -22.77 36.82 3.21
CA ALA A 139 -22.36 38.22 2.99
C ALA A 139 -22.94 38.78 1.68
N ALA A 140 -22.86 38.03 0.58
CA ALA A 140 -23.37 38.43 -0.72
C ALA A 140 -24.89 38.68 -0.71
N SER A 141 -25.66 37.91 0.07
CA SER A 141 -27.11 38.11 0.20
C SER A 141 -27.49 39.50 0.75
N GLY A 142 -26.58 40.15 1.48
CA GLY A 142 -26.76 41.51 1.99
C GLY A 142 -26.26 42.62 1.05
N TYR A 143 -25.64 42.28 -0.09
CA TYR A 143 -25.04 43.26 -0.99
C TYR A 143 -25.97 43.58 -2.17
N SER A 144 -26.52 44.80 -2.17
CA SER A 144 -27.41 45.29 -3.24
C SER A 144 -26.71 45.52 -4.59
N ASN A 145 -25.37 45.60 -4.59
CA ASN A 145 -24.59 45.90 -5.80
C ASN A 145 -24.27 44.63 -6.62
N LEU A 146 -24.59 43.43 -6.13
CA LEU A 146 -24.37 42.19 -6.85
C LEU A 146 -25.57 41.86 -7.74
N SER A 147 -25.30 41.58 -9.01
CA SER A 147 -26.32 41.12 -9.96
C SER A 147 -26.36 39.59 -10.03
N HIS A 148 -27.54 38.98 -10.07
CA HIS A 148 -27.66 37.52 -10.21
C HIS A 148 -27.33 37.05 -11.63
N TYR A 149 -26.62 35.92 -11.74
CA TYR A 149 -26.37 35.27 -13.03
C TYR A 149 -27.46 34.24 -13.30
N LEU A 150 -28.39 34.55 -14.20
CA LEU A 150 -29.57 33.71 -14.44
C LEU A 150 -29.33 32.54 -15.39
N THR A 151 -28.26 32.56 -16.19
CA THR A 151 -27.97 31.55 -17.22
C THR A 151 -27.83 30.11 -16.68
N PRO A 152 -27.23 29.84 -15.51
CA PRO A 152 -27.11 28.48 -14.97
C PRO A 152 -28.45 27.87 -14.53
N TYR A 153 -29.52 28.67 -14.47
CA TYR A 153 -30.87 28.25 -14.12
C TYR A 153 -31.76 28.04 -15.35
N ALA A 154 -31.20 28.12 -16.57
CA ALA A 154 -31.91 27.79 -17.80
C ALA A 154 -32.32 26.29 -17.83
N PRO A 155 -33.45 25.93 -18.46
CA PRO A 155 -33.90 24.55 -18.53
C PRO A 155 -32.85 23.65 -19.18
N ALA A 156 -32.64 22.47 -18.59
CA ALA A 156 -31.61 21.53 -19.02
C ALA A 156 -31.82 21.11 -20.48
N GLN A 157 -30.78 21.25 -21.31
CA GLN A 157 -30.79 20.68 -22.65
C GLN A 157 -30.63 19.17 -22.56
N THR A 158 -31.64 18.43 -23.01
CA THR A 158 -31.57 16.96 -23.09
C THR A 158 -30.69 16.56 -24.27
N ILE A 159 -29.67 15.74 -24.02
CA ILE A 159 -28.74 15.20 -25.03
C ILE A 159 -29.07 13.73 -25.30
N PHE A 160 -29.26 12.94 -24.24
CA PHE A 160 -29.53 11.50 -24.36
C PHE A 160 -30.92 11.16 -23.82
N SER A 161 -31.11 11.33 -22.52
CA SER A 161 -32.36 11.06 -21.79
C SER A 161 -32.28 11.74 -20.43
N THR A 162 -33.41 12.08 -19.83
CA THR A 162 -33.46 12.75 -18.53
C THR A 162 -32.66 12.03 -17.43
N THR A 163 -32.68 10.70 -17.42
CA THR A 163 -31.93 9.89 -16.44
C THR A 163 -30.42 9.96 -16.65
N ILE A 164 -29.96 9.74 -17.89
CA ILE A 164 -28.52 9.75 -18.24
C ILE A 164 -27.96 11.17 -18.12
N ASP A 165 -28.71 12.16 -18.61
CA ASP A 165 -28.33 13.56 -18.53
C ASP A 165 -28.33 14.05 -17.08
N GLY A 166 -29.17 13.49 -16.21
CA GLY A 166 -29.13 13.75 -14.77
C GLY A 166 -27.79 13.38 -14.13
N PHE A 167 -27.23 12.22 -14.47
CA PHE A 167 -25.90 11.81 -14.01
C PHE A 167 -24.81 12.79 -14.46
N PHE A 168 -24.79 13.12 -15.75
CA PHE A 168 -23.78 14.05 -16.28
C PHE A 168 -23.98 15.47 -15.76
N THR A 169 -25.22 15.92 -15.60
CA THR A 169 -25.55 17.21 -14.98
C THR A 169 -25.04 17.26 -13.55
N ALA A 170 -25.30 16.23 -12.75
CA ALA A 170 -24.77 16.12 -11.39
C ALA A 170 -23.23 16.17 -11.40
N LEU A 171 -22.57 15.44 -12.30
CA LEU A 171 -21.12 15.48 -12.41
C LEU A 171 -20.60 16.88 -12.78
N GLY A 172 -21.28 17.57 -13.71
CA GLY A 172 -21.00 18.95 -14.09
C GLY A 172 -21.16 19.95 -12.94
N SER A 173 -22.17 19.74 -12.10
CA SER A 173 -22.46 20.54 -10.90
C SER A 173 -21.31 20.53 -9.89
N THR A 174 -20.41 19.54 -9.92
CA THR A 174 -19.19 19.54 -9.08
C THR A 174 -18.31 20.78 -9.31
N LEU A 175 -18.32 21.33 -10.52
CA LEU A 175 -17.61 22.55 -10.90
C LEU A 175 -18.57 23.72 -11.17
N PHE A 176 -19.80 23.63 -10.65
CA PHE A 176 -20.85 24.64 -10.80
C PHE A 176 -21.23 24.91 -12.26
N ILE A 177 -21.13 23.87 -13.11
CA ILE A 177 -21.54 23.91 -14.51
C ILE A 177 -22.55 22.79 -14.73
N PRO A 178 -23.84 23.01 -14.40
CA PRO A 178 -24.89 21.99 -14.43
C PRO A 178 -25.33 21.65 -15.87
N LEU A 179 -24.38 21.33 -16.74
CA LEU A 179 -24.60 21.02 -18.15
C LEU A 179 -24.16 19.56 -18.40
N PRO A 180 -24.98 18.73 -19.08
CA PRO A 180 -24.59 17.37 -19.41
C PRO A 180 -23.27 17.30 -20.20
N ILE A 181 -23.00 18.27 -21.09
CA ILE A 181 -21.74 18.35 -21.85
C ILE A 181 -20.52 18.48 -20.92
N ALA A 182 -20.62 19.34 -19.89
CA ALA A 182 -19.55 19.50 -18.91
C ALA A 182 -19.33 18.18 -18.14
N GLY A 183 -20.42 17.53 -17.74
CA GLY A 183 -20.40 16.20 -17.14
C GLY A 183 -19.72 15.15 -18.00
N ILE A 184 -20.02 15.07 -19.30
CA ILE A 184 -19.39 14.11 -20.21
C ILE A 184 -17.87 14.33 -20.26
N ILE A 185 -17.43 15.59 -20.38
CA ILE A 185 -16.00 15.93 -20.39
C ILE A 185 -15.34 15.52 -19.08
N PHE A 186 -15.98 15.80 -17.94
CA PHE A 186 -15.47 15.41 -16.62
C PHE A 186 -15.39 13.89 -16.48
N PHE A 187 -16.43 13.18 -16.89
CA PHE A 187 -16.50 11.73 -16.84
C PHE A 187 -15.42 11.06 -17.70
N ILE A 188 -15.16 11.57 -18.91
CA ILE A 188 -14.05 11.08 -19.76
C ILE A 188 -12.71 11.28 -19.05
N GLY A 189 -12.49 12.43 -18.39
CA GLY A 189 -11.28 12.66 -17.59
C GLY A 189 -11.11 11.66 -16.45
N ILE A 190 -12.20 11.33 -15.74
CA ILE A 190 -12.18 10.27 -14.71
C ILE A 190 -11.87 8.92 -15.37
N LEU A 191 -12.54 8.56 -16.46
CA LEU A 191 -12.40 7.27 -17.14
C LEU A 191 -10.97 7.04 -17.68
N ILE A 192 -10.31 8.10 -18.16
CA ILE A 192 -8.90 8.07 -18.58
C ILE A 192 -7.97 7.86 -17.39
N THR A 193 -8.31 8.44 -16.23
CA THR A 193 -7.48 8.37 -15.02
C THR A 193 -7.63 7.04 -14.28
N SER A 194 -8.87 6.65 -14.00
CA SER A 194 -9.24 5.45 -13.25
C SER A 194 -10.66 5.03 -13.63
N ARG A 195 -10.77 3.80 -14.13
CA ARG A 195 -12.06 3.21 -14.50
C ARG A 195 -12.83 2.79 -13.25
N TYR A 196 -12.13 2.49 -12.17
CA TYR A 196 -12.76 2.20 -10.90
C TYR A 196 -13.40 3.45 -10.26
N LEU A 197 -12.75 4.62 -10.36
CA LEU A 197 -13.41 5.87 -9.95
C LEU A 197 -14.64 6.16 -10.81
N ALA A 198 -14.59 5.86 -12.12
CA ALA A 198 -15.76 6.00 -13.00
C ALA A 198 -16.91 5.05 -12.61
N LEU A 199 -16.59 3.79 -12.27
CA LEU A 199 -17.56 2.82 -11.74
C LEU A 199 -18.18 3.33 -10.43
N LEU A 200 -17.35 3.77 -9.47
CA LEU A 200 -17.83 4.32 -8.20
C LEU A 200 -18.69 5.57 -8.39
N ALA A 201 -18.37 6.43 -9.37
CA ALA A 201 -19.18 7.58 -9.70
C ALA A 201 -20.58 7.16 -10.18
N ILE A 202 -20.66 6.22 -11.12
CA ILE A 202 -21.93 5.69 -11.63
C ILE A 202 -22.72 5.01 -10.50
N SER A 203 -22.11 4.05 -9.80
CA SER A 203 -22.78 3.30 -8.74
C SER A 203 -23.21 4.19 -7.58
N GLY A 204 -22.35 5.13 -7.17
CA GLY A 204 -22.62 6.10 -6.12
C GLY A 204 -23.78 7.04 -6.48
N TYR A 205 -23.83 7.52 -7.72
CA TYR A 205 -24.97 8.30 -8.20
C TYR A 205 -26.26 7.49 -8.20
N ILE A 206 -26.25 6.25 -8.72
CA ILE A 206 -27.43 5.39 -8.76
C ILE A 206 -27.96 5.13 -7.35
N VAL A 207 -27.11 4.65 -6.44
CA VAL A 207 -27.50 4.35 -5.05
C VAL A 207 -27.96 5.61 -4.33
N GLY A 208 -27.18 6.70 -4.41
CA GLY A 208 -27.54 7.96 -3.77
C GLY A 208 -28.85 8.53 -4.30
N LYS A 209 -29.09 8.53 -5.62
CA LYS A 209 -30.33 9.03 -6.21
C LYS A 209 -31.52 8.16 -5.85
N LEU A 210 -31.37 6.83 -5.80
CA LEU A 210 -32.42 5.91 -5.35
C LEU A 210 -32.82 6.20 -3.90
N PHE A 211 -31.85 6.34 -2.99
CA PHE A 211 -32.11 6.67 -1.59
C PHE A 211 -32.69 8.08 -1.42
N PHE A 212 -32.16 9.07 -2.15
CA PHE A 212 -32.67 10.43 -2.12
C PHE A 212 -34.13 10.48 -2.56
N THR A 213 -34.45 9.85 -3.70
CA THR A 213 -35.83 9.78 -4.23
C THR A 213 -36.76 8.99 -3.30
N PHE A 214 -36.26 7.94 -2.65
CA PHE A 214 -37.04 7.15 -1.69
C PHE A 214 -37.51 8.00 -0.50
N PHE A 215 -36.66 8.88 0.03
CA PHE A 215 -37.00 9.73 1.18
C PHE A 215 -37.62 11.08 0.81
N ALA A 216 -37.16 11.71 -0.28
CA ALA A 216 -37.58 13.06 -0.69
C ALA A 216 -38.74 13.06 -1.71
N GLY A 217 -39.10 11.90 -2.27
CA GLY A 217 -40.08 11.78 -3.36
C GLY A 217 -39.48 12.03 -4.75
N VAL A 218 -40.30 11.90 -5.79
CA VAL A 218 -39.90 12.13 -7.19
C VAL A 218 -39.92 13.64 -7.48
N GLU A 219 -38.75 14.22 -7.74
CA GLU A 219 -38.66 15.57 -8.32
C GLU A 219 -39.26 15.55 -9.74
N TYR A 220 -40.32 16.34 -9.98
CA TYR A 220 -40.87 16.51 -11.32
C TYR A 220 -39.85 17.22 -12.24
N SER A 221 -39.67 16.62 -13.42
CA SER A 221 -38.66 16.90 -14.44
C SER A 221 -38.63 18.35 -14.93
N GLY A 222 -37.45 18.99 -14.85
CA GLY A 222 -37.15 20.26 -15.54
C GLY A 222 -35.98 21.05 -14.96
N GLN A 223 -35.64 20.83 -13.67
CA GLN A 223 -34.52 21.50 -13.00
C GLN A 223 -33.27 20.61 -12.98
N ALA A 224 -32.10 21.23 -13.17
CA ALA A 224 -30.82 20.53 -13.17
C ALA A 224 -30.54 19.82 -11.83
N ASP A 225 -29.92 18.64 -11.87
CA ASP A 225 -29.50 17.93 -10.64
C ASP A 225 -28.26 18.61 -10.04
N TRP A 226 -28.49 19.44 -9.03
CA TRP A 226 -27.44 20.17 -8.30
C TRP A 226 -26.87 19.39 -7.11
N THR A 227 -27.42 18.23 -6.75
CA THR A 227 -27.09 17.58 -5.47
C THR A 227 -26.42 16.23 -5.63
N GLY A 228 -26.65 15.54 -6.76
CA GLY A 228 -26.13 14.19 -7.03
C GLY A 228 -24.60 14.07 -7.01
N PHE A 229 -23.88 15.18 -7.19
CA PHE A 229 -22.41 15.19 -7.09
C PHE A 229 -21.92 14.82 -5.69
N ASN A 230 -22.69 15.11 -4.63
CA ASN A 230 -22.33 14.71 -3.27
C ASN A 230 -22.26 13.18 -3.14
N PHE A 231 -23.15 12.46 -3.82
CA PHE A 231 -23.17 10.99 -3.79
C PHE A 231 -21.98 10.41 -4.54
N ILE A 232 -21.69 11.00 -5.70
CA ILE A 232 -20.55 10.67 -6.55
C ILE A 232 -19.24 10.86 -5.78
N LEU A 233 -18.99 12.06 -5.24
CA LEU A 233 -17.76 12.36 -4.52
C LEU A 233 -17.60 11.49 -3.28
N THR A 234 -18.69 11.18 -2.56
CA THR A 234 -18.64 10.31 -1.37
C THR A 234 -18.20 8.89 -1.74
N ALA A 235 -18.81 8.31 -2.77
CA ALA A 235 -18.45 6.97 -3.23
C ALA A 235 -17.00 6.91 -3.73
N VAL A 236 -16.59 7.89 -4.54
CA VAL A 236 -15.24 8.02 -5.11
C VAL A 236 -14.19 8.19 -4.00
N ALA A 237 -14.44 9.07 -3.02
CA ALA A 237 -13.52 9.30 -1.91
C ALA A 237 -13.35 8.06 -1.03
N ILE A 238 -14.46 7.47 -0.56
CA ILE A 238 -14.42 6.34 0.38
C ILE A 238 -13.89 5.09 -0.31
N GLY A 239 -14.52 4.65 -1.41
CA GLY A 239 -14.21 3.38 -2.06
C GLY A 239 -12.96 3.40 -2.92
N GLY A 240 -12.59 4.57 -3.46
CA GLY A 240 -11.48 4.69 -4.40
C GLY A 240 -10.19 5.19 -3.78
N ILE A 241 -10.27 6.31 -3.05
CA ILE A 241 -9.09 7.06 -2.63
C ILE A 241 -8.62 6.68 -1.21
N PHE A 242 -9.55 6.59 -0.26
CA PHE A 242 -9.22 6.43 1.16
C PHE A 242 -9.38 5.01 1.69
N THR A 243 -9.74 4.05 0.85
CA THR A 243 -9.70 2.62 1.20
C THR A 243 -8.99 1.80 0.14
N ILE A 244 -8.48 0.64 0.53
CA ILE A 244 -7.97 -0.36 -0.43
C ILE A 244 -9.17 -0.93 -1.20
N PRO A 245 -9.17 -0.88 -2.55
CA PRO A 245 -10.27 -1.42 -3.34
C PRO A 245 -10.49 -2.91 -3.13
N ASP A 246 -11.69 -3.26 -2.69
CA ASP A 246 -12.21 -4.61 -2.50
C ASP A 246 -13.76 -4.56 -2.46
N TRP A 247 -14.42 -5.71 -2.29
CA TRP A 247 -15.88 -5.73 -2.25
C TRP A 247 -16.47 -5.07 -1.00
N LYS A 248 -15.72 -5.05 0.12
CA LYS A 248 -16.18 -4.48 1.39
C LYS A 248 -16.10 -2.95 1.36
N SER A 249 -15.05 -2.40 0.78
CA SER A 249 -14.88 -0.96 0.51
C SER A 249 -15.86 -0.47 -0.54
N PHE A 250 -16.15 -1.26 -1.58
CA PHE A 250 -17.22 -0.94 -2.53
C PHE A 250 -18.58 -0.85 -1.82
N GLY A 251 -18.93 -1.85 -1.01
CA GLY A 251 -20.16 -1.82 -0.20
C GLY A 251 -20.23 -0.64 0.77
N LEU A 252 -19.11 -0.33 1.44
CA LEU A 252 -18.99 0.85 2.31
C LEU A 252 -19.16 2.16 1.54
N ALA A 253 -18.63 2.27 0.32
CA ALA A 253 -18.77 3.44 -0.53
C ALA A 253 -20.24 3.67 -0.93
N MET A 254 -20.99 2.60 -1.21
CA MET A 254 -22.42 2.69 -1.49
C MET A 254 -23.23 3.10 -0.25
N LEU A 255 -22.87 2.58 0.93
CA LEU A 255 -23.44 3.05 2.20
C LEU A 255 -23.14 4.55 2.41
N GLY A 256 -21.92 4.99 2.12
CA GLY A 256 -21.54 6.40 2.16
C GLY A 256 -22.38 7.27 1.22
N ALA A 257 -22.59 6.82 -0.02
CA ALA A 257 -23.45 7.53 -0.97
C ALA A 257 -24.92 7.64 -0.48
N ALA A 258 -25.44 6.58 0.15
CA ALA A 258 -26.77 6.59 0.77
C ALA A 258 -26.85 7.54 1.98
N LEU A 259 -25.81 7.58 2.83
CA LEU A 259 -25.71 8.55 3.92
C LEU A 259 -25.61 9.99 3.40
N ALA A 260 -24.86 10.21 2.33
CA ALA A 260 -24.78 11.51 1.68
C ALA A 260 -26.16 11.93 1.15
N ALA A 261 -26.97 11.02 0.60
CA ALA A 261 -28.37 11.30 0.21
C ALA A 261 -29.23 11.75 1.37
N LEU A 262 -29.14 11.09 2.52
CA LEU A 262 -29.86 11.49 3.74
C LEU A 262 -29.44 12.89 4.21
N VAL A 263 -28.13 13.16 4.26
CA VAL A 263 -27.60 14.47 4.67
C VAL A 263 -27.98 15.57 3.66
N THR A 264 -28.00 15.25 2.36
CA THR A 264 -28.48 16.18 1.32
C THR A 264 -29.92 16.58 1.59
N ALA A 265 -30.83 15.63 1.84
CA ALA A 265 -32.23 15.94 2.12
C ALA A 265 -32.38 16.88 3.33
N ALA A 266 -31.63 16.61 4.41
CA ALA A 266 -31.66 17.44 5.62
C ALA A 266 -31.11 18.86 5.37
N THR A 267 -29.94 18.96 4.74
CA THR A 267 -29.26 20.24 4.52
C THR A 267 -29.94 21.10 3.46
N GLN A 268 -30.50 20.48 2.42
CA GLN A 268 -31.23 21.19 1.36
C GLN A 268 -32.47 21.88 1.90
N ASN A 269 -33.24 21.21 2.75
CA ASN A 269 -34.44 21.80 3.35
C ASN A 269 -34.08 23.00 4.24
N PHE A 270 -33.01 22.89 5.02
CA PHE A 270 -32.55 23.98 5.89
C PHE A 270 -32.02 25.19 5.10
N LEU A 271 -31.15 24.96 4.11
CA LEU A 271 -30.48 26.06 3.40
C LEU A 271 -31.36 26.74 2.34
N ARG A 272 -32.41 26.04 1.86
CA ARG A 272 -33.38 26.61 0.93
C ARG A 272 -34.06 27.86 1.49
N GLU A 273 -34.35 27.89 2.79
CA GLU A 273 -34.95 29.05 3.48
C GLU A 273 -34.05 30.30 3.40
N PHE A 274 -32.74 30.11 3.28
CA PHE A 274 -31.77 31.20 3.16
C PHE A 274 -31.36 31.51 1.71
N GLY A 275 -31.92 30.78 0.74
CA GLY A 275 -31.54 30.92 -0.68
C GLY A 275 -30.11 30.46 -0.98
N ILE A 276 -29.52 29.61 -0.14
CA ILE A 276 -28.12 29.15 -0.25
C ILE A 276 -28.10 27.69 -0.73
N PRO A 277 -27.20 27.31 -1.65
CA PRO A 277 -27.06 25.92 -2.08
C PRO A 277 -26.36 25.05 -1.03
N VAL A 278 -26.58 23.74 -1.09
CA VAL A 278 -26.03 22.76 -0.12
C VAL A 278 -24.50 22.58 -0.17
N PHE A 279 -23.85 23.03 -1.24
CA PHE A 279 -22.43 22.81 -1.50
C PHE A 279 -22.02 21.33 -1.32
N ALA A 280 -20.79 21.11 -0.86
CA ALA A 280 -20.24 19.79 -0.59
C ALA A 280 -20.47 19.35 0.88
N ILE A 281 -21.40 19.98 1.61
CA ILE A 281 -21.68 19.65 3.03
C ILE A 281 -22.06 18.17 3.18
N PRO A 282 -23.00 17.61 2.38
CA PRO A 282 -23.38 16.20 2.51
C PRO A 282 -22.22 15.24 2.26
N PHE A 283 -21.40 15.52 1.24
CA PHE A 283 -20.19 14.77 0.95
C PHE A 283 -19.23 14.76 2.14
N LEU A 284 -18.94 15.92 2.73
CA LEU A 284 -17.97 16.02 3.84
C LEU A 284 -18.47 15.30 5.08
N ILE A 285 -19.74 15.49 5.47
CA ILE A 285 -20.31 14.86 6.67
C ILE A 285 -20.31 13.34 6.52
N ALA A 286 -20.82 12.81 5.40
CA ALA A 286 -20.85 11.38 5.15
C ALA A 286 -19.44 10.77 5.10
N THR A 287 -18.53 11.40 4.36
CA THR A 287 -17.14 10.93 4.23
C THR A 287 -16.42 10.93 5.57
N PHE A 288 -16.45 12.03 6.33
CA PHE A 288 -15.73 12.08 7.61
C PHE A 288 -16.33 11.17 8.67
N SER A 289 -17.65 11.01 8.72
CA SER A 289 -18.31 10.08 9.66
C SER A 289 -17.78 8.65 9.47
N ILE A 290 -17.64 8.22 8.21
CA ILE A 290 -17.11 6.90 7.87
C ILE A 290 -15.60 6.82 8.14
N LEU A 291 -14.80 7.77 7.67
CA LEU A 291 -13.34 7.72 7.82
C LEU A 291 -12.91 7.79 9.30
N ALA A 292 -13.50 8.71 10.07
CA ALA A 292 -13.23 8.84 11.50
C ALA A 292 -13.73 7.61 12.27
N GLY A 293 -14.92 7.11 11.96
CA GLY A 293 -15.48 5.92 12.60
C GLY A 293 -14.63 4.68 12.38
N LEU A 294 -14.17 4.44 11.14
CA LEU A 294 -13.33 3.27 10.82
C LEU A 294 -11.94 3.34 11.43
N ARG A 295 -11.42 4.54 11.71
CA ARG A 295 -10.12 4.74 12.35
C ARG A 295 -10.11 4.32 13.82
N LYS A 296 -11.27 4.33 14.48
CA LYS A 296 -11.44 3.91 15.87
C LYS A 296 -11.48 2.39 16.08
N ARG A 297 -11.44 1.59 15.01
CA ARG A 297 -11.46 0.12 15.13
C ARG A 297 -10.16 -0.41 15.73
N ILE A 298 -10.29 -1.27 16.74
CA ILE A 298 -9.17 -1.99 17.37
C ILE A 298 -8.60 -3.04 16.40
N THR A 299 -9.46 -3.68 15.61
CA THR A 299 -9.06 -4.70 14.63
C THR A 299 -8.76 -4.08 13.27
N LEU A 300 -7.60 -4.40 12.70
CA LEU A 300 -7.23 -4.10 11.31
C LEU A 300 -7.93 -5.08 10.36
N SER A 301 -9.23 -4.89 10.15
CA SER A 301 -10.02 -5.68 9.21
C SER A 301 -10.49 -4.84 8.02
N ALA A 302 -10.58 -5.49 6.86
CA ALA A 302 -11.14 -4.86 5.66
C ALA A 302 -12.55 -4.30 5.95
N PRO A 303 -12.89 -3.09 5.45
CA PRO A 303 -12.11 -2.27 4.51
C PRO A 303 -10.94 -1.56 5.19
N HIS A 304 -9.76 -1.59 4.56
CA HIS A 304 -8.54 -0.99 5.11
C HIS A 304 -8.41 0.47 4.69
N LEU A 305 -8.11 1.36 5.64
CA LEU A 305 -7.97 2.81 5.38
C LEU A 305 -6.59 3.18 4.83
N LEU A 306 -6.56 4.10 3.87
CA LEU A 306 -5.36 4.67 3.25
C LEU A 306 -5.33 6.20 3.41
N LEU A 307 -5.17 6.68 4.64
CA LEU A 307 -5.20 8.13 4.92
C LEU A 307 -3.85 8.82 4.75
N GLU A 308 -2.75 8.08 4.93
CA GLU A 308 -1.41 8.67 5.01
C GLU A 308 -0.84 8.97 3.63
N ALA A 309 -0.96 8.03 2.69
CA ALA A 309 -0.46 8.13 1.33
C ALA A 309 -1.47 7.58 0.29
N PRO A 310 -2.64 8.21 0.13
CA PRO A 310 -3.62 7.79 -0.87
C PRO A 310 -3.09 8.03 -2.30
N ASP A 311 -3.31 7.06 -3.17
CA ASP A 311 -3.05 7.12 -4.62
C ASP A 311 -4.33 6.74 -5.40
N LEU A 312 -4.23 6.57 -6.71
CA LEU A 312 -5.32 6.02 -7.51
C LEU A 312 -5.67 4.58 -7.09
N PRO A 313 -6.95 4.16 -7.20
CA PRO A 313 -7.41 2.85 -6.73
C PRO A 313 -6.58 1.68 -7.26
N GLU A 314 -6.26 1.68 -8.55
CA GLU A 314 -5.52 0.60 -9.21
C GLU A 314 -4.09 0.47 -8.64
N ARG A 315 -3.45 1.61 -8.31
CA ARG A 315 -2.13 1.64 -7.67
C ARG A 315 -2.19 1.22 -6.21
N ASN A 316 -3.20 1.67 -5.48
CA ASN A 316 -3.42 1.27 -4.09
C ASN A 316 -3.66 -0.24 -3.98
N TYR A 317 -4.47 -0.80 -4.89
CA TYR A 317 -4.72 -2.23 -4.98
C TYR A 317 -3.42 -3.01 -5.25
N GLU A 318 -2.59 -2.56 -6.20
CA GLU A 318 -1.31 -3.19 -6.50
C GLU A 318 -0.33 -3.13 -5.32
N LYS A 319 -0.20 -1.97 -4.66
CA LYS A 319 0.61 -1.81 -3.45
C LYS A 319 0.14 -2.73 -2.32
N ALA A 320 -1.16 -2.82 -2.10
CA ALA A 320 -1.76 -3.69 -1.09
C ALA A 320 -1.53 -5.17 -1.38
N ARG A 321 -1.62 -5.58 -2.65
CA ARG A 321 -1.34 -6.95 -3.10
C ARG A 321 0.10 -7.36 -2.83
N LEU A 322 1.05 -6.49 -3.17
CA LEU A 322 2.47 -6.70 -2.90
C LEU A 322 2.74 -6.79 -1.38
N ALA A 323 2.20 -5.83 -0.61
CA ALA A 323 2.35 -5.79 0.84
C ALA A 323 1.80 -7.05 1.53
N LYS A 324 0.68 -7.61 1.07
CA LYS A 324 0.12 -8.85 1.63
C LYS A 324 1.09 -10.03 1.52
N VAL A 325 1.87 -10.10 0.45
CA VAL A 325 2.85 -11.17 0.22
C VAL A 325 4.17 -10.90 0.95
N ARG A 326 4.57 -9.63 1.01
CA ARG A 326 5.89 -9.23 1.53
C ARG A 326 5.93 -8.68 2.95
N SER A 327 4.79 -8.45 3.59
CA SER A 327 4.69 -7.91 4.97
C SER A 327 3.86 -8.78 5.90
N GLY A 328 3.46 -9.98 5.44
CA GLY A 328 2.66 -10.91 6.23
C GLY A 328 1.22 -10.43 6.46
N LYS A 329 0.55 -11.05 7.44
CA LYS A 329 -0.85 -10.73 7.76
C LYS A 329 -0.92 -9.41 8.55
N LEU A 330 -1.69 -8.44 8.03
CA LEU A 330 -1.91 -7.17 8.73
C LEU A 330 -2.40 -7.41 10.17
N GLY A 331 -1.83 -6.69 11.13
CA GLY A 331 -2.20 -6.79 12.53
C GLY A 331 -1.64 -8.02 13.26
N SER A 332 -0.65 -8.72 12.69
CA SER A 332 0.10 -9.77 13.38
C SER A 332 1.57 -9.37 13.59
N VAL A 333 2.20 -9.92 14.63
CA VAL A 333 3.60 -9.63 14.99
C VAL A 333 4.57 -10.50 14.16
N PRO A 334 5.59 -9.93 13.49
CA PRO A 334 6.65 -10.70 12.86
C PRO A 334 7.66 -11.20 13.91
N LEU A 335 7.92 -12.51 13.95
CA LEU A 335 8.89 -13.15 14.85
C LEU A 335 9.84 -14.07 14.06
N ARG A 336 11.10 -14.22 14.50
CA ARG A 336 11.97 -15.30 14.01
C ARG A 336 11.64 -16.61 14.71
N ALA A 337 12.01 -17.74 14.10
CA ALA A 337 12.03 -19.01 14.78
C ALA A 337 13.01 -18.96 15.99
N PRO A 338 12.64 -19.47 17.18
CA PRO A 338 13.44 -19.36 18.39
C PRO A 338 14.52 -20.45 18.51
N PHE A 339 14.99 -21.00 17.39
CA PHE A 339 15.96 -22.11 17.35
C PHE A 339 16.87 -22.06 16.12
N PHE A 340 17.92 -22.87 16.14
CA PHE A 340 18.75 -23.18 14.97
C PHE A 340 18.36 -24.53 14.37
N GLY A 341 18.63 -24.70 13.08
CA GLY A 341 18.41 -25.96 12.38
C GLY A 341 16.93 -26.28 12.16
N GLU A 342 16.67 -27.57 11.93
CA GLU A 342 15.37 -28.11 11.53
C GLU A 342 14.55 -28.56 12.75
N TRP A 343 13.33 -28.05 12.86
CA TRP A 343 12.37 -28.36 13.92
C TRP A 343 10.99 -28.55 13.31
N GLN A 344 10.17 -29.40 13.92
CA GLN A 344 8.79 -29.64 13.48
C GLN A 344 7.79 -28.96 14.43
N ILE A 345 6.66 -28.52 13.89
CA ILE A 345 5.55 -27.98 14.68
C ILE A 345 4.84 -29.12 15.41
N TYR A 346 4.97 -29.16 16.73
CA TYR A 346 4.26 -30.10 17.59
C TYR A 346 2.79 -29.73 17.76
N GLN A 347 2.52 -28.45 18.02
CA GLN A 347 1.16 -27.90 18.12
C GLN A 347 1.11 -26.51 17.48
N GLY A 348 0.08 -26.28 16.66
CA GLY A 348 -0.10 -25.09 15.85
C GLY A 348 -1.13 -24.11 16.42
N PHE A 349 -1.44 -23.06 15.65
CA PHE A 349 -2.55 -22.17 15.99
C PHE A 349 -3.88 -22.94 16.01
N GLU A 350 -4.75 -22.63 16.98
CA GLU A 350 -6.04 -23.30 17.15
C GLU A 350 -5.92 -24.84 17.32
N GLY A 351 -4.79 -25.31 17.84
CA GLY A 351 -4.46 -26.73 17.99
C GLY A 351 -5.34 -27.52 18.97
N THR A 352 -5.16 -28.83 18.98
CA THR A 352 -6.10 -29.78 19.60
C THR A 352 -6.07 -29.84 21.13
N HIS A 353 -4.97 -29.42 21.78
CA HIS A 353 -4.79 -29.54 23.23
C HIS A 353 -4.91 -28.21 23.98
N THR A 354 -3.83 -27.42 24.06
CA THR A 354 -3.73 -26.19 24.87
C THR A 354 -3.99 -24.90 24.08
N HIS A 355 -3.77 -24.88 22.76
CA HIS A 355 -3.92 -23.69 21.89
C HIS A 355 -5.38 -23.41 21.51
N LYS A 356 -6.23 -23.12 22.50
CA LYS A 356 -7.67 -22.87 22.31
C LYS A 356 -8.11 -21.54 22.88
N GLU A 357 -9.24 -21.05 22.35
CA GLU A 357 -9.92 -19.85 22.84
C GLU A 357 -8.98 -18.64 22.97
N GLN A 358 -8.73 -18.17 24.20
CA GLN A 358 -7.85 -17.03 24.48
C GLN A 358 -6.36 -17.33 24.25
N TRP A 359 -5.94 -18.60 24.19
CA TRP A 359 -4.54 -19.03 23.99
C TRP A 359 -4.27 -19.64 22.63
N LYS A 360 -5.14 -19.37 21.65
CA LYS A 360 -5.10 -20.01 20.34
C LYS A 360 -3.96 -19.61 19.42
N TYR A 361 -3.27 -18.50 19.68
CA TYR A 361 -2.15 -18.03 18.85
C TYR A 361 -0.82 -18.39 19.49
N ALA A 362 -0.43 -19.67 19.40
CA ALA A 362 0.80 -20.22 19.96
C ALA A 362 1.37 -21.33 19.07
N LEU A 363 2.68 -21.52 19.12
CA LEU A 363 3.39 -22.59 18.40
C LEU A 363 4.30 -23.35 19.36
N ASP A 364 4.25 -24.67 19.27
CA ASP A 364 5.15 -25.57 19.97
C ASP A 364 6.11 -26.22 18.97
N PHE A 365 7.40 -26.24 19.30
CA PHE A 365 8.46 -26.75 18.43
C PHE A 365 9.22 -27.88 19.11
N PHE A 366 9.45 -28.96 18.37
CA PHE A 366 10.35 -30.05 18.78
C PHE A 366 11.26 -30.50 17.63
N VAL A 367 12.22 -31.37 17.93
CA VAL A 367 13.09 -31.97 16.90
C VAL A 367 12.65 -33.42 16.73
N VAL A 368 12.50 -33.84 15.48
CA VAL A 368 12.07 -35.19 15.10
C VAL A 368 13.12 -35.79 14.18
N ASP A 369 13.53 -37.02 14.45
CA ASP A 369 14.32 -37.85 13.53
C ASP A 369 13.57 -39.17 13.28
N ASN A 370 13.46 -39.57 12.01
CA ASN A 370 12.75 -40.78 11.58
C ASN A 370 11.34 -40.93 12.20
N GLY A 371 10.61 -39.83 12.34
CA GLY A 371 9.24 -39.79 12.89
C GLY A 371 9.15 -39.89 14.41
N LYS A 372 10.27 -39.83 15.15
CA LYS A 372 10.30 -39.81 16.61
C LYS A 372 10.98 -38.55 17.14
N SER A 373 10.45 -37.99 18.24
CA SER A 373 11.07 -36.87 18.95
C SER A 373 12.24 -37.26 19.86
N TYR A 374 12.53 -38.56 19.95
CA TYR A 374 13.51 -39.15 20.87
C TYR A 374 14.26 -40.33 20.24
N GLN A 375 15.40 -40.66 20.84
CA GLN A 375 16.20 -41.87 20.61
C GLN A 375 16.01 -42.89 21.74
N GLU A 376 16.53 -44.11 21.59
CA GLU A 376 16.41 -45.17 22.61
C GLU A 376 14.94 -45.48 22.98
N ASP A 377 14.57 -45.35 24.27
CA ASP A 377 13.24 -45.69 24.80
C ASP A 377 12.38 -44.46 25.17
N GLY A 378 12.97 -43.26 25.19
CA GLY A 378 12.26 -42.00 25.46
C GLY A 378 11.87 -41.82 26.94
N ASN A 379 12.43 -42.61 27.85
CA ASN A 379 12.10 -42.54 29.28
C ASN A 379 12.95 -41.49 30.03
N LYS A 380 14.00 -40.97 29.41
CA LYS A 380 14.86 -39.91 29.98
C LYS A 380 14.80 -38.66 29.13
N LEU A 381 15.02 -37.51 29.77
CA LEU A 381 15.06 -36.22 29.07
C LEU A 381 16.16 -36.15 28.00
N ASP A 382 17.32 -36.73 28.28
CA ASP A 382 18.46 -36.75 27.36
C ASP A 382 18.23 -37.63 26.11
N ASP A 383 17.14 -38.43 26.10
CA ASP A 383 16.73 -39.20 24.93
C ASP A 383 16.06 -38.31 23.88
N TYR A 384 15.54 -37.14 24.26
CA TYR A 384 14.84 -36.25 23.34
C TYR A 384 15.80 -35.34 22.60
N TYR A 385 15.74 -35.34 21.26
CA TYR A 385 16.70 -34.63 20.41
C TYR A 385 16.75 -33.12 20.67
N CYS A 386 15.62 -32.53 21.09
CA CYS A 386 15.55 -31.09 21.35
C CYS A 386 15.98 -30.70 22.77
N TYR A 387 16.05 -31.64 23.73
CA TYR A 387 16.35 -31.30 25.12
C TYR A 387 17.76 -30.73 25.26
N GLY A 388 17.87 -29.55 25.88
CA GLY A 388 19.13 -28.83 26.06
C GLY A 388 19.65 -28.08 24.83
N LEU A 389 18.96 -28.13 23.67
CA LEU A 389 19.33 -27.31 22.52
C LEU A 389 19.15 -25.81 22.80
N PRO A 390 19.99 -24.94 22.21
CA PRO A 390 19.92 -23.50 22.44
C PRO A 390 18.61 -22.89 21.95
N VAL A 391 18.03 -22.01 22.77
CA VAL A 391 16.87 -21.17 22.43
C VAL A 391 17.36 -19.76 22.13
N ILE A 392 16.98 -19.23 20.98
CA ILE A 392 17.34 -17.88 20.54
C ILE A 392 16.18 -16.90 20.66
N CYS A 393 16.54 -15.63 20.85
CA CYS A 393 15.58 -14.55 20.91
C CYS A 393 14.91 -14.35 19.52
N PRO A 394 13.56 -14.29 19.44
CA PRO A 394 12.85 -14.19 18.18
C PRO A 394 12.65 -12.74 17.68
N ALA A 395 12.86 -11.73 18.52
CA ALA A 395 12.54 -10.33 18.22
C ALA A 395 13.38 -9.35 19.05
N HIS A 396 13.53 -8.11 18.59
CA HIS A 396 14.09 -7.05 19.43
C HIS A 396 13.13 -6.71 20.58
N GLY A 397 13.66 -6.52 21.78
CA GLY A 397 12.84 -6.11 22.92
C GLY A 397 13.60 -6.04 24.24
N HIS A 398 12.84 -5.91 25.32
CA HIS A 398 13.37 -5.93 26.69
C HIS A 398 12.78 -7.09 27.47
N VAL A 399 13.61 -7.84 28.18
CA VAL A 399 13.15 -8.87 29.10
C VAL A 399 12.42 -8.20 30.26
N VAL A 400 11.16 -8.56 30.49
CA VAL A 400 10.34 -7.98 31.57
C VAL A 400 10.02 -8.97 32.68
N ARG A 401 10.15 -10.28 32.42
CA ARG A 401 9.96 -11.30 33.44
C ARG A 401 10.72 -12.57 33.12
N VAL A 402 11.30 -13.20 34.15
CA VAL A 402 12.00 -14.49 34.04
C VAL A 402 11.59 -15.45 35.16
N MET A 403 11.43 -16.73 34.82
CA MET A 403 11.38 -17.84 35.79
C MET A 403 12.40 -18.90 35.37
N ASN A 404 13.38 -19.22 36.23
CA ASN A 404 14.52 -20.09 35.88
C ASN A 404 14.76 -21.25 36.87
N GLY A 405 13.94 -21.37 37.92
CA GLY A 405 14.19 -22.25 39.07
C GLY A 405 13.30 -23.50 39.17
N LEU A 406 12.43 -23.75 38.20
CA LEU A 406 11.54 -24.91 38.20
C LEU A 406 12.24 -26.13 37.58
N ILE A 407 12.05 -27.30 38.20
CA ILE A 407 12.66 -28.55 37.75
C ILE A 407 11.96 -29.03 36.47
N ASP A 408 12.73 -29.60 35.54
CA ASP A 408 12.18 -30.27 34.36
C ASP A 408 11.42 -31.54 34.75
N ASN A 409 10.25 -31.76 34.16
CA ASN A 409 9.43 -32.95 34.44
C ASN A 409 10.09 -34.20 33.85
N ALA A 410 9.87 -35.36 34.47
CA ALA A 410 10.11 -36.62 33.80
C ALA A 410 9.22 -36.74 32.54
N PRO A 411 9.67 -37.39 31.45
CA PRO A 411 8.83 -37.63 30.28
C PRO A 411 7.49 -38.27 30.65
N GLY A 412 6.39 -37.74 30.09
CA GLY A 412 5.00 -38.13 30.38
C GLY A 412 4.33 -37.39 31.54
N GLU A 413 5.10 -36.77 32.44
CA GLU A 413 4.58 -36.02 33.59
C GLU A 413 4.42 -34.52 33.29
N VAL A 414 3.57 -33.84 34.03
CA VAL A 414 3.32 -32.39 33.87
C VAL A 414 3.13 -31.67 35.21
N ASP A 415 3.62 -30.43 35.30
CA ASP A 415 3.29 -29.50 36.38
C ASP A 415 2.14 -28.58 35.97
N THR A 416 0.96 -28.86 36.51
CA THR A 416 -0.26 -28.06 36.27
C THR A 416 -0.42 -26.86 37.19
N LYS A 417 0.39 -26.75 38.25
CA LYS A 417 0.41 -25.57 39.13
C LYS A 417 1.22 -24.46 38.49
N ASN A 418 2.35 -24.81 37.88
CA ASN A 418 3.22 -23.88 37.16
C ASN A 418 3.13 -24.11 35.65
N ASN A 419 1.96 -23.88 35.06
CA ASN A 419 1.67 -24.23 33.66
C ASN A 419 2.75 -23.81 32.64
N TRP A 420 3.37 -22.65 32.83
CA TRP A 420 4.35 -22.09 31.89
C TRP A 420 5.80 -22.54 32.12
N GLY A 421 6.07 -23.24 33.24
CA GLY A 421 7.42 -23.71 33.58
C GLY A 421 8.43 -22.59 33.75
N ASN A 422 9.68 -22.86 33.38
CA ASN A 422 10.68 -21.82 33.22
C ASN A 422 10.42 -21.05 31.92
N PHE A 423 10.46 -19.73 31.98
CA PHE A 423 10.08 -18.88 30.87
C PHE A 423 10.84 -17.56 30.82
N ILE A 424 10.84 -16.94 29.65
CA ILE A 424 11.28 -15.57 29.40
C ILE A 424 10.14 -14.80 28.74
N LEU A 425 9.78 -13.67 29.33
CA LEU A 425 8.81 -12.73 28.77
C LEU A 425 9.54 -11.48 28.25
N ILE A 426 9.38 -11.17 26.97
CA ILE A 426 10.06 -10.08 26.27
C ILE A 426 9.03 -9.06 25.80
N ARG A 427 9.16 -7.80 26.23
CA ARG A 427 8.34 -6.69 25.76
C ARG A 427 8.89 -6.11 24.47
N LEU A 428 8.03 -6.03 23.45
CA LEU A 428 8.31 -5.41 22.16
C LEU A 428 8.08 -3.90 22.19
N THR A 429 8.60 -3.17 21.21
CA THR A 429 8.38 -1.72 21.03
C THR A 429 6.90 -1.37 20.85
N SER A 430 6.09 -2.31 20.33
CA SER A 430 4.64 -2.16 20.20
C SER A 430 3.90 -2.19 21.55
N GLY A 431 4.56 -2.63 22.64
CA GLY A 431 3.95 -2.87 23.94
C GLY A 431 3.41 -4.29 24.13
N LEU A 432 3.35 -5.10 23.07
CA LEU A 432 3.03 -6.54 23.15
C LEU A 432 4.20 -7.33 23.75
N HIS A 433 3.94 -8.56 24.20
CA HIS A 433 4.94 -9.39 24.86
C HIS A 433 5.09 -10.76 24.18
N VAL A 434 6.32 -11.17 23.89
CA VAL A 434 6.65 -12.53 23.44
C VAL A 434 6.98 -13.38 24.66
N LEU A 435 6.35 -14.54 24.77
CA LEU A 435 6.61 -15.51 25.82
C LEU A 435 7.25 -16.76 25.21
N LEU A 436 8.38 -17.18 25.79
CA LEU A 436 9.05 -18.46 25.54
C LEU A 436 9.00 -19.30 26.82
N CYS A 437 8.48 -20.52 26.75
CA CYS A 437 8.19 -21.36 27.92
C CYS A 437 8.82 -22.75 27.83
N HIS A 438 8.63 -23.53 28.90
CA HIS A 438 9.12 -24.90 29.05
C HIS A 438 10.64 -25.01 28.97
N LEU A 439 11.35 -23.96 29.39
CA LEU A 439 12.82 -23.87 29.31
C LEU A 439 13.49 -24.78 30.36
N LYS A 440 14.73 -25.18 30.08
CA LYS A 440 15.53 -26.06 30.95
C LYS A 440 15.89 -25.38 32.27
N LEU A 441 15.86 -26.12 33.36
CA LEU A 441 16.27 -25.65 34.70
C LEU A 441 17.63 -24.93 34.66
N ASN A 442 17.68 -23.73 35.23
CA ASN A 442 18.89 -22.90 35.33
C ASN A 442 19.59 -22.60 33.98
N SER A 443 18.87 -22.65 32.85
CA SER A 443 19.46 -22.42 31.51
C SER A 443 19.32 -20.99 31.01
N ILE A 444 18.43 -20.18 31.59
CA ILE A 444 18.17 -18.81 31.13
C ILE A 444 19.40 -17.92 31.38
N LYS A 445 19.87 -17.24 30.34
CA LYS A 445 21.11 -16.45 30.31
C LYS A 445 20.89 -14.94 30.48
N VAL A 446 19.64 -14.50 30.39
CA VAL A 446 19.25 -13.08 30.43
C VAL A 446 18.54 -12.72 31.74
N LYS A 447 18.52 -11.43 32.08
CA LYS A 447 17.87 -10.90 33.30
C LYS A 447 16.76 -9.92 32.97
N GLU A 448 15.85 -9.72 33.91
CA GLU A 448 14.82 -8.68 33.80
C GLU A 448 15.47 -7.29 33.64
N GLY A 449 14.95 -6.51 32.70
CA GLY A 449 15.48 -5.20 32.26
C GLY A 449 16.45 -5.26 31.08
N GLU A 450 17.02 -6.43 30.76
CA GLU A 450 18.00 -6.60 29.70
C GLU A 450 17.40 -6.41 28.31
N ALA A 451 18.12 -5.70 27.43
CA ALA A 451 17.75 -5.58 26.02
C ALA A 451 18.28 -6.80 25.25
N VAL A 452 17.43 -7.38 24.40
CA VAL A 452 17.74 -8.58 23.61
C VAL A 452 17.51 -8.31 22.12
N ASN A 453 18.32 -8.95 21.28
CA ASN A 453 18.26 -8.88 19.83
C ASN A 453 17.91 -10.23 19.23
N PRO A 454 17.21 -10.27 18.06
CA PRO A 454 16.97 -11.50 17.35
C PRO A 454 18.27 -12.27 17.11
N GLY A 455 18.28 -13.56 17.43
CA GLY A 455 19.45 -14.43 17.29
C GLY A 455 20.32 -14.57 18.56
N ASP A 456 20.14 -13.73 19.59
CA ASP A 456 20.83 -13.91 20.87
C ASP A 456 20.43 -15.25 21.50
N ILE A 457 21.40 -16.04 21.97
CA ILE A 457 21.12 -17.29 22.71
C ILE A 457 20.71 -16.92 24.14
N ILE A 458 19.45 -17.14 24.48
CA ILE A 458 18.85 -16.67 25.75
C ILE A 458 18.50 -17.78 26.74
N ALA A 459 18.36 -19.03 26.29
CA ALA A 459 18.08 -20.18 27.15
C ALA A 459 18.44 -21.51 26.46
N ALA A 460 18.02 -22.63 27.07
CA ALA A 460 17.99 -23.95 26.44
C ALA A 460 16.59 -24.58 26.54
N CYS A 461 16.23 -25.40 25.55
CA CYS A 461 14.98 -26.15 25.51
C CYS A 461 14.92 -27.14 26.68
N GLY A 462 13.80 -27.20 27.38
CA GLY A 462 13.58 -28.03 28.56
C GLY A 462 12.27 -28.79 28.49
N ASN A 463 11.78 -29.20 29.66
CA ASN A 463 10.53 -29.91 29.86
C ASN A 463 9.83 -29.48 31.17
N SER A 464 9.94 -28.21 31.54
CA SER A 464 9.34 -27.67 32.78
C SER A 464 7.89 -27.22 32.57
N GLY A 465 7.06 -27.22 33.62
CA GLY A 465 5.68 -26.73 33.55
C GLY A 465 4.69 -27.73 32.95
N ARG A 466 3.67 -27.28 32.21
CA ARG A 466 2.69 -28.17 31.56
C ARG A 466 3.24 -28.73 30.24
N SER A 467 4.38 -29.41 30.33
CA SER A 467 5.12 -29.99 29.22
C SER A 467 5.31 -31.50 29.43
N PRO A 468 4.62 -32.37 28.66
CA PRO A 468 4.74 -33.82 28.82
C PRO A 468 5.98 -34.41 28.13
N GLN A 469 6.58 -33.68 27.19
CA GLN A 469 7.86 -34.01 26.55
C GLN A 469 8.61 -32.72 26.20
N PRO A 470 9.95 -32.75 26.09
CA PRO A 470 10.72 -31.56 25.72
C PRO A 470 10.22 -30.88 24.43
N HIS A 471 10.00 -29.57 24.50
CA HIS A 471 9.65 -28.70 23.38
C HIS A 471 9.80 -27.22 23.76
N ILE A 472 9.78 -26.33 22.76
CA ILE A 472 9.73 -24.88 22.97
C ILE A 472 8.30 -24.41 22.68
N HIS A 473 7.63 -23.82 23.66
CA HIS A 473 6.38 -23.07 23.46
C HIS A 473 6.70 -21.60 23.17
N MET A 474 6.12 -21.04 22.11
CA MET A 474 6.19 -19.60 21.81
C MET A 474 4.81 -19.01 21.54
N HIS A 475 4.52 -17.85 22.15
CA HIS A 475 3.37 -17.04 21.78
C HIS A 475 3.62 -15.54 21.95
N VAL A 476 2.68 -14.73 21.45
CA VAL A 476 2.59 -13.30 21.80
C VAL A 476 1.36 -13.09 22.67
N GLN A 477 1.46 -12.27 23.71
CA GLN A 477 0.35 -11.88 24.58
C GLN A 477 0.25 -10.35 24.72
N THR A 478 -0.95 -9.88 25.03
CA THR A 478 -1.30 -8.45 25.05
C THR A 478 -0.75 -7.69 26.26
N GLU A 479 -0.61 -8.36 27.41
CA GLU A 479 -0.19 -7.76 28.68
C GLU A 479 1.04 -8.46 29.26
N ALA A 480 1.66 -7.84 30.28
CA ALA A 480 2.80 -8.40 30.99
C ALA A 480 2.41 -9.53 31.97
N THR A 481 1.11 -9.64 32.29
CA THR A 481 0.59 -10.72 33.14
C THR A 481 0.74 -12.05 32.42
N ILE A 482 1.34 -13.05 33.07
CA ILE A 482 1.56 -14.37 32.48
C ILE A 482 0.22 -15.08 32.26
N GLY A 483 0.02 -15.61 31.05
CA GLY A 483 -1.23 -16.29 30.65
C GLY A 483 -2.31 -15.36 30.12
N SER A 484 -1.96 -14.13 29.74
CA SER A 484 -2.88 -13.18 29.11
C SER A 484 -3.35 -13.67 27.74
N PRO A 485 -4.46 -13.12 27.20
CA PRO A 485 -4.93 -13.48 25.86
C PRO A 485 -3.83 -13.31 24.81
N THR A 486 -3.68 -14.35 24.00
CA THR A 486 -2.70 -14.41 22.92
C THR A 486 -3.07 -13.45 21.79
N TYR A 487 -2.05 -12.97 21.09
CA TYR A 487 -2.15 -12.04 19.98
C TYR A 487 -1.56 -12.69 18.71
N PRO A 488 -2.16 -12.51 17.52
CA PRO A 488 -1.66 -13.11 16.29
C PRO A 488 -0.21 -12.75 15.98
N PHE A 489 0.58 -13.74 15.58
CA PHE A 489 1.94 -13.55 15.07
C PHE A 489 2.19 -14.43 13.84
N HIS A 490 3.31 -14.21 13.16
CA HIS A 490 3.80 -15.05 12.07
C HIS A 490 5.33 -15.15 12.14
N LEU A 491 5.86 -16.25 11.61
CA LEU A 491 7.30 -16.43 11.46
C LEU A 491 7.81 -15.73 10.21
N VAL A 492 9.01 -15.17 10.28
CA VAL A 492 9.69 -14.52 9.16
C VAL A 492 10.89 -15.34 8.68
N THR A 493 11.14 -15.30 7.37
CA THR A 493 12.32 -15.90 6.71
C THR A 493 12.54 -17.37 7.09
N ILE A 494 11.57 -18.21 6.77
CA ILE A 494 11.56 -19.65 7.08
C ILE A 494 11.69 -20.46 5.79
N ILE A 495 12.30 -21.64 5.90
CA ILE A 495 12.28 -22.67 4.86
C ILE A 495 11.49 -23.86 5.41
N ASN A 496 10.45 -24.28 4.69
CA ASN A 496 9.81 -25.56 4.95
C ASN A 496 10.75 -26.66 4.44
N ALA A 497 11.19 -27.49 5.36
CA ALA A 497 12.08 -28.61 5.09
C ALA A 497 11.33 -29.75 4.38
N LYS A 498 12.10 -30.67 3.83
CA LYS A 498 11.59 -31.73 2.96
C LYS A 498 11.08 -32.90 3.79
N ASP A 499 9.84 -33.32 3.57
CA ASP A 499 9.39 -34.64 4.05
C ASP A 499 10.03 -35.79 3.26
N THR A 500 10.47 -35.55 2.01
CA THR A 500 11.17 -36.53 1.17
C THR A 500 12.34 -35.91 0.38
N PRO A 501 13.39 -36.66 0.04
CA PRO A 501 14.51 -36.14 -0.76
C PRO A 501 14.09 -35.46 -2.09
N GLU A 502 12.97 -35.87 -2.69
CA GLU A 502 12.42 -35.26 -3.92
C GLU A 502 11.65 -33.96 -3.70
N ALA A 503 11.15 -33.68 -2.49
CA ALA A 503 10.44 -32.44 -2.18
C ALA A 503 11.38 -31.23 -2.35
N GLU A 504 10.86 -30.07 -2.75
CA GLU A 504 11.68 -28.87 -2.93
C GLU A 504 11.58 -27.96 -1.70
N ALA A 505 12.72 -27.42 -1.24
CA ALA A 505 12.80 -26.56 -0.07
C ALA A 505 12.16 -25.20 -0.36
N GLN A 506 10.99 -24.96 0.23
CA GLN A 506 10.18 -23.78 -0.04
C GLN A 506 10.50 -22.68 0.96
N PHE A 507 10.97 -21.53 0.46
CA PHE A 507 11.18 -20.34 1.25
C PHE A 507 9.90 -19.53 1.39
N HIS A 508 9.61 -19.18 2.63
CA HIS A 508 8.52 -18.32 3.04
C HIS A 508 9.08 -17.07 3.72
N LEU A 509 8.84 -15.90 3.11
CA LEU A 509 9.20 -14.65 3.75
C LEU A 509 8.39 -14.41 5.03
N HIS A 510 7.10 -14.78 5.00
CA HIS A 510 6.17 -14.74 6.12
C HIS A 510 5.30 -15.98 6.09
N THR A 511 5.17 -16.68 7.21
CA THR A 511 4.29 -17.84 7.31
C THR A 511 3.77 -18.06 8.73
N ILE A 512 2.62 -18.71 8.85
CA ILE A 512 2.16 -19.33 10.08
C ILE A 512 2.18 -20.83 9.75
N PRO A 513 3.16 -21.58 10.27
CA PRO A 513 3.30 -22.99 9.93
C PRO A 513 2.16 -23.81 10.56
N ASP A 514 1.74 -24.87 9.86
CA ASP A 514 0.71 -25.80 10.31
C ASP A 514 1.30 -26.91 11.20
N GLU A 515 0.45 -27.65 11.94
CA GLU A 515 0.90 -28.81 12.72
C GLU A 515 1.59 -29.85 11.81
N ALA A 516 2.68 -30.44 12.32
CA ALA A 516 3.58 -31.35 11.59
C ALA A 516 4.43 -30.71 10.48
N ASP A 517 4.32 -29.41 10.20
CA ASP A 517 5.27 -28.74 9.31
C ASP A 517 6.69 -28.82 9.88
N THR A 518 7.63 -29.26 9.06
CA THR A 518 9.06 -29.21 9.39
C THR A 518 9.65 -27.92 8.83
N ILE A 519 10.26 -27.10 9.68
CA ILE A 519 10.75 -25.76 9.35
C ILE A 519 12.16 -25.51 9.86
N GLN A 520 12.86 -24.60 9.20
CA GLN A 520 14.14 -24.07 9.66
C GLN A 520 14.29 -22.58 9.32
N PRO A 521 15.10 -21.81 10.07
CA PRO A 521 15.46 -20.45 9.69
C PRO A 521 16.19 -20.40 8.34
N ALA A 522 15.90 -19.39 7.52
CA ALA A 522 16.60 -19.16 6.26
C ALA A 522 17.95 -18.46 6.51
N GLU A 523 19.02 -19.23 6.69
CA GLU A 523 20.36 -18.67 6.94
C GLU A 523 20.93 -17.94 5.71
N LYS A 524 21.58 -16.79 5.96
CA LYS A 524 22.21 -15.98 4.92
C LYS A 524 23.51 -16.63 4.45
N SER A 525 23.55 -17.06 3.19
CA SER A 525 24.75 -17.60 2.54
C SER A 525 25.60 -16.48 1.94
N LEU A 526 26.85 -16.35 2.37
CA LEU A 526 27.80 -15.36 1.82
C LEU A 526 28.08 -15.58 0.33
N LYS A 527 27.88 -16.81 -0.18
CA LYS A 527 28.03 -17.15 -1.61
C LYS A 527 26.98 -16.45 -2.49
N LEU A 528 25.82 -16.13 -1.93
CA LEU A 528 24.74 -15.40 -2.60
C LEU A 528 24.74 -13.92 -2.22
N ALA A 529 24.94 -13.61 -0.94
CA ALA A 529 24.86 -12.25 -0.45
C ALA A 529 25.92 -11.32 -1.05
N LYS A 530 27.18 -11.76 -1.16
CA LYS A 530 28.26 -10.94 -1.71
C LYS A 530 28.02 -10.51 -3.17
N PRO A 531 27.74 -11.42 -4.13
CA PRO A 531 27.53 -11.03 -5.52
C PRO A 531 26.21 -10.29 -5.77
N LEU A 532 25.25 -10.37 -4.85
CA LEU A 532 23.96 -9.66 -4.94
C LEU A 532 23.94 -8.32 -4.20
N HIS A 533 25.02 -7.97 -3.51
CA HIS A 533 25.11 -6.71 -2.77
C HIS A 533 25.17 -5.52 -3.74
N LEU A 534 24.30 -4.53 -3.51
CA LEU A 534 24.13 -3.35 -4.36
C LEU A 534 24.43 -2.07 -3.57
N PRO A 535 25.71 -1.71 -3.36
CA PRO A 535 26.08 -0.48 -2.66
C PRO A 535 25.82 0.77 -3.51
N VAL A 536 25.76 1.95 -2.88
CA VAL A 536 25.63 3.24 -3.58
C VAL A 536 26.75 3.41 -4.60
N GLY A 537 26.44 3.89 -5.81
CA GLY A 537 27.41 4.08 -6.89
C GLY A 537 27.75 2.81 -7.67
N ARG A 538 27.19 1.65 -7.31
CA ARG A 538 27.31 0.42 -8.11
C ARG A 538 26.64 0.63 -9.46
N ARG A 539 27.35 0.31 -10.54
CA ARG A 539 26.82 0.33 -11.91
C ARG A 539 26.91 -1.04 -12.57
N LEU A 540 25.87 -1.41 -13.30
CA LEU A 540 25.77 -2.65 -14.06
C LEU A 540 25.46 -2.31 -15.52
N GLN A 541 26.27 -2.80 -16.45
CA GLN A 541 26.09 -2.56 -17.88
C GLN A 541 25.75 -3.87 -18.59
N TYR A 542 24.60 -3.93 -19.26
CA TYR A 542 24.14 -5.11 -19.98
C TYR A 542 24.05 -4.86 -21.49
N LYS A 543 24.67 -5.74 -22.28
CA LYS A 543 24.36 -5.90 -23.69
C LYS A 543 22.96 -6.48 -23.83
N THR A 544 22.14 -5.91 -24.70
CA THR A 544 20.73 -6.30 -24.81
C THR A 544 20.39 -6.78 -26.22
N LEU A 545 19.66 -7.90 -26.30
CA LEU A 545 19.12 -8.45 -27.53
C LEU A 545 17.61 -8.66 -27.40
N ILE A 546 16.86 -8.27 -28.43
CA ILE A 546 15.43 -8.55 -28.55
C ILE A 546 15.22 -9.35 -29.82
N ASN A 547 14.63 -10.54 -29.69
CA ASN A 547 14.40 -11.48 -30.79
C ASN A 547 15.67 -11.80 -31.61
N GLY A 548 16.82 -11.86 -30.92
CA GLY A 548 18.14 -12.10 -31.54
C GLY A 548 18.77 -10.87 -32.19
N ILE A 549 18.10 -9.71 -32.20
CA ILE A 549 18.64 -8.46 -32.74
C ILE A 549 19.26 -7.66 -31.60
N GLU A 550 20.54 -7.36 -31.72
CA GLU A 550 21.28 -6.51 -30.79
C GLU A 550 20.74 -5.07 -30.85
N ARG A 551 20.52 -4.47 -29.67
CA ARG A 551 20.16 -3.07 -29.56
C ARG A 551 21.44 -2.23 -29.53
N PRO A 552 21.43 -1.01 -30.11
CA PRO A 552 22.59 -0.14 -30.09
C PRO A 552 22.92 0.36 -28.68
N ASP A 553 21.92 0.43 -27.80
CA ASP A 553 22.04 0.94 -26.44
C ASP A 553 22.27 -0.19 -25.45
N VAL A 554 23.22 0.03 -24.53
CA VAL A 554 23.46 -0.82 -23.37
C VAL A 554 22.43 -0.46 -22.29
N LEU A 555 21.90 -1.45 -21.57
CA LEU A 555 21.14 -1.16 -20.35
C LEU A 555 22.13 -0.88 -19.22
N ALA A 556 22.37 0.41 -18.94
CA ALA A 556 23.15 0.85 -17.79
C ALA A 556 22.23 1.10 -16.59
N LEU A 557 22.54 0.42 -15.49
CA LEU A 557 21.82 0.52 -14.22
C LEU A 557 22.75 1.08 -13.15
N GLU A 558 22.31 2.08 -12.40
CA GLU A 558 23.08 2.71 -11.33
C GLU A 558 22.31 2.69 -10.01
N VAL A 559 23.01 2.38 -8.92
CA VAL A 559 22.46 2.42 -7.57
C VAL A 559 22.64 3.81 -6.97
N GLU A 560 21.54 4.47 -6.63
CA GLU A 560 21.50 5.78 -5.98
C GLU A 560 20.87 5.68 -4.58
N LEU A 561 21.32 6.54 -3.66
CA LEU A 561 20.67 6.76 -2.37
C LEU A 561 19.90 8.07 -2.44
N THR A 562 18.59 8.00 -2.22
CA THR A 562 17.74 9.20 -2.22
C THR A 562 17.97 10.05 -0.96
N LEU A 563 17.52 11.31 -0.98
CA LEU A 563 17.59 12.22 0.17
C LEU A 563 16.86 11.72 1.43
N VAL A 564 15.93 10.77 1.27
CA VAL A 564 15.20 10.13 2.38
C VAL A 564 15.83 8.82 2.83
N GLY A 565 17.03 8.48 2.34
CA GLY A 565 17.76 7.27 2.72
C GLY A 565 17.27 5.99 2.05
N GLN A 566 16.42 6.07 1.01
CA GLN A 566 15.97 4.91 0.25
C GLN A 566 16.96 4.59 -0.88
N PHE A 567 17.41 3.35 -0.94
CA PHE A 567 18.20 2.81 -2.07
C PHE A 567 17.31 2.57 -3.28
N ARG A 568 17.79 2.99 -4.46
CA ARG A 568 17.12 2.74 -5.73
C ARG A 568 18.13 2.32 -6.78
N ILE A 569 17.73 1.39 -7.65
CA ILE A 569 18.45 1.12 -8.89
C ILE A 569 17.74 1.85 -10.04
N LYS A 570 18.49 2.51 -10.91
CA LYS A 570 17.97 3.44 -11.92
C LYS A 570 18.61 3.20 -13.28
N ALA A 571 17.80 3.20 -14.32
CA ALA A 571 18.22 3.16 -15.70
C ALA A 571 18.36 4.58 -16.29
N GLU A 572 19.10 4.72 -17.39
CA GLU A 572 19.40 6.01 -18.03
C GLU A 572 18.16 6.79 -18.48
N ASN A 573 17.10 6.11 -18.90
CA ASN A 573 15.83 6.75 -19.28
C ASN A 573 15.05 7.34 -18.08
N GLY A 574 15.56 7.15 -16.85
CA GLY A 574 14.96 7.62 -15.61
C GLY A 574 14.00 6.62 -14.95
N ALA A 575 13.84 5.41 -15.51
CA ALA A 575 13.17 4.32 -14.82
C ALA A 575 13.96 3.94 -13.57
N SER A 576 13.30 3.78 -12.42
CA SER A 576 13.97 3.37 -11.18
C SER A 576 13.11 2.49 -10.30
N CYS A 577 13.72 1.63 -9.51
CA CYS A 577 13.04 0.75 -8.56
C CYS A 577 13.74 0.86 -7.21
N ALA A 578 12.97 1.04 -6.13
CA ALA A 578 13.53 0.92 -4.79
C ALA A 578 13.86 -0.54 -4.49
N PHE A 579 14.81 -0.76 -3.60
CA PHE A 579 15.06 -2.09 -3.08
C PHE A 579 15.52 -2.05 -1.63
N GLU A 580 15.32 -3.17 -0.96
CA GLU A 580 15.82 -3.41 0.40
C GLU A 580 16.66 -4.69 0.38
N GLU A 581 17.77 -4.64 1.13
CA GLU A 581 18.63 -5.78 1.39
C GLU A 581 18.74 -5.92 2.92
N HIS A 582 17.95 -6.84 3.49
CA HIS A 582 17.91 -7.07 4.94
C HIS A 582 17.71 -8.57 5.23
N GLU A 583 18.26 -9.03 6.36
CA GLU A 583 17.89 -10.31 7.01
C GLU A 583 17.77 -11.54 6.07
N GLY A 584 18.71 -11.67 5.14
CA GLY A 584 18.77 -12.83 4.25
C GLY A 584 17.89 -12.73 3.00
N ILE A 585 17.36 -11.56 2.63
CA ILE A 585 16.69 -11.33 1.35
C ILE A 585 17.19 -10.07 0.62
N ILE A 586 16.95 -10.03 -0.69
CA ILE A 586 16.91 -8.81 -1.50
C ILE A 586 15.54 -8.69 -2.15
N ALA A 587 14.90 -7.52 -2.08
CA ALA A 587 13.55 -7.31 -2.59
C ALA A 587 13.39 -5.96 -3.28
N PHE A 588 12.95 -5.97 -4.54
CA PHE A 588 12.67 -4.76 -5.32
C PHE A 588 11.21 -4.33 -5.22
N PHE A 589 10.94 -3.06 -4.91
CA PHE A 589 9.61 -2.48 -4.75
C PHE A 589 9.55 -1.03 -5.27
N ASP A 590 8.34 -0.45 -5.33
CA ASP A 590 8.15 0.96 -5.71
C ASP A 590 8.84 1.38 -7.02
N ARG A 591 8.46 0.74 -8.13
CA ARG A 591 8.92 1.11 -9.48
C ARG A 591 8.32 2.45 -9.91
N GLN A 592 9.19 3.40 -10.27
CA GLN A 592 8.84 4.75 -10.73
C GLN A 592 9.56 5.09 -12.05
N GLY A 593 9.11 6.15 -12.73
CA GLY A 593 9.68 6.60 -14.00
C GLY A 593 9.03 5.94 -15.23
N PRO A 594 9.56 6.17 -16.45
CA PRO A 594 9.00 5.64 -17.69
C PRO A 594 9.03 4.11 -17.74
N LYS A 595 8.21 3.54 -18.62
CA LYS A 595 8.20 2.10 -18.91
C LYS A 595 9.49 1.73 -19.65
N ASP A 596 10.12 0.65 -19.20
CA ASP A 596 11.32 0.08 -19.81
C ASP A 596 11.24 -1.44 -19.69
N ASP A 597 11.01 -2.11 -20.82
CA ASP A 597 10.78 -3.56 -20.83
C ASP A 597 12.03 -4.35 -20.42
N LEU A 598 13.24 -3.88 -20.75
CA LEU A 598 14.49 -4.58 -20.42
C LEU A 598 14.81 -4.44 -18.93
N PHE A 599 14.67 -3.23 -18.39
CA PHE A 599 14.80 -3.00 -16.95
C PHE A 599 13.74 -3.74 -16.14
N ASP A 600 12.50 -3.78 -16.62
CA ASP A 600 11.43 -4.48 -15.90
C ASP A 600 11.60 -6.01 -15.96
N ILE A 601 12.17 -6.56 -17.04
CA ILE A 601 12.58 -7.97 -17.11
C ILE A 601 13.74 -8.26 -16.16
N TRP A 602 14.72 -7.35 -16.08
CA TRP A 602 15.80 -7.46 -15.09
C TRP A 602 15.23 -7.52 -13.67
N ILE A 603 14.29 -6.60 -13.33
CA ILE A 603 13.60 -6.61 -12.03
C ILE A 603 12.81 -7.90 -11.83
N LEU A 604 12.05 -8.39 -12.81
CA LEU A 604 11.23 -9.60 -12.66
C LEU A 604 12.09 -10.86 -12.45
N SER A 605 13.26 -10.92 -13.07
CA SER A 605 14.18 -12.04 -12.96
C SER A 605 14.77 -12.18 -11.55
N ILE A 606 14.91 -11.06 -10.84
CA ILE A 606 15.48 -11.00 -9.49
C ILE A 606 14.36 -10.92 -8.43
N GLY A 607 13.42 -10.00 -8.59
CA GLY A 607 12.20 -9.87 -7.80
C GLY A 607 12.44 -9.79 -6.29
N LEU A 608 11.75 -10.65 -5.54
CA LEU A 608 12.18 -11.07 -4.21
C LEU A 608 13.16 -12.24 -4.40
N THR A 609 14.37 -12.18 -3.84
CA THR A 609 15.32 -13.29 -3.87
C THR A 609 15.85 -13.60 -2.47
N PRO A 610 15.69 -14.83 -1.96
CA PRO A 610 16.35 -15.25 -0.72
C PRO A 610 17.86 -15.41 -0.93
N LEU A 611 18.62 -14.94 0.05
CA LEU A 611 20.07 -15.06 0.13
C LEU A 611 20.52 -16.35 0.83
N SER A 612 19.61 -17.32 1.00
CA SER A 612 19.90 -18.67 1.50
C SER A 612 20.14 -19.64 0.35
N ASP A 613 21.20 -20.44 0.42
CA ASP A 613 21.52 -21.48 -0.58
C ASP A 613 20.60 -22.71 -0.48
N VAL A 614 19.95 -22.91 0.67
CA VAL A 614 18.97 -23.98 0.86
C VAL A 614 17.61 -23.64 0.21
N ALA A 615 17.29 -22.35 0.05
CA ALA A 615 16.03 -21.93 -0.57
C ALA A 615 16.00 -22.26 -2.07
N THR A 616 15.17 -23.24 -2.46
CA THR A 616 15.04 -23.67 -3.86
C THR A 616 13.81 -23.12 -4.56
N LYS A 617 12.73 -22.81 -3.83
CA LYS A 617 11.47 -22.25 -4.39
C LYS A 617 10.91 -21.14 -3.52
N TRP A 618 10.28 -20.14 -4.12
CA TRP A 618 9.54 -19.10 -3.39
C TRP A 618 8.52 -18.39 -4.29
N TYR A 619 7.67 -17.60 -3.65
CA TYR A 619 6.57 -16.88 -4.29
C TYR A 619 6.70 -15.36 -4.11
N ASP A 620 6.30 -14.61 -5.13
CA ASP A 620 6.16 -13.15 -5.05
C ASP A 620 4.96 -12.66 -5.89
N SER A 621 4.60 -11.39 -5.70
CA SER A 621 3.47 -10.78 -6.40
C SER A 621 3.80 -9.36 -6.91
N PRO A 622 4.81 -9.21 -7.80
CA PRO A 622 5.20 -7.91 -8.35
C PRO A 622 4.07 -7.28 -9.17
N ALA A 623 4.19 -6.00 -9.51
CA ALA A 623 3.15 -5.28 -10.26
C ALA A 623 2.97 -5.84 -11.68
N ALA A 624 1.71 -5.95 -12.15
CA ALA A 624 1.41 -6.41 -13.52
C ALA A 624 2.04 -5.53 -14.61
N ALA A 625 2.29 -4.26 -14.28
CA ALA A 625 2.93 -3.29 -15.17
C ALA A 625 4.36 -3.69 -15.59
N PHE A 626 5.03 -4.59 -14.87
CA PHE A 626 6.39 -5.02 -15.23
C PHE A 626 6.42 -5.91 -16.47
N MET A 627 5.33 -6.61 -16.78
CA MET A 627 5.30 -7.40 -18.00
C MET A 627 5.30 -6.52 -19.27
N PRO A 628 6.03 -6.90 -20.33
CA PRO A 628 6.04 -6.19 -21.60
C PRO A 628 4.76 -6.48 -22.40
N LEU A 629 3.65 -5.88 -21.95
CA LEU A 629 2.31 -6.11 -22.51
C LEU A 629 2.08 -5.30 -23.80
N SER A 630 1.44 -5.93 -24.79
CA SER A 630 0.95 -5.22 -25.97
C SER A 630 -0.17 -4.22 -25.61
N LEU A 631 -0.45 -3.25 -26.48
CA LEU A 631 -1.52 -2.28 -26.26
C LEU A 631 -2.89 -2.96 -26.01
N LYS A 632 -3.19 -4.04 -26.74
CA LYS A 632 -4.43 -4.81 -26.57
C LYS A 632 -4.53 -5.42 -25.17
N HIS A 633 -3.45 -6.04 -24.70
CA HIS A 633 -3.41 -6.64 -23.37
C HIS A 633 -3.48 -5.57 -22.27
N LYS A 634 -2.84 -4.42 -22.44
CA LYS A 634 -2.94 -3.28 -21.52
C LYS A 634 -4.37 -2.76 -21.39
N ILE A 635 -5.07 -2.59 -22.52
CA ILE A 635 -6.47 -2.14 -22.50
C ILE A 635 -7.34 -3.12 -21.71
N LEU A 636 -7.18 -4.42 -21.97
CA LEU A 636 -7.93 -5.48 -21.30
C LEU A 636 -7.62 -5.58 -19.80
N LEU A 637 -6.33 -5.53 -19.42
CA LEU A 637 -5.88 -5.50 -18.03
C LEU A 637 -6.51 -4.32 -17.28
N ASN A 638 -6.45 -3.13 -17.88
CA ASN A 638 -7.03 -1.93 -17.29
C ASN A 638 -8.56 -2.03 -17.16
N LEU A 639 -9.26 -2.87 -17.93
CA LEU A 639 -10.74 -3.01 -17.84
C LEU A 639 -11.16 -3.82 -16.62
N LEU A 640 -10.26 -4.67 -16.10
CA LEU A 640 -10.55 -5.58 -15.00
C LEU A 640 -9.98 -5.11 -13.66
N HIS A 641 -8.91 -4.29 -13.68
CA HIS A 641 -8.39 -3.68 -12.46
C HIS A 641 -9.43 -2.74 -11.81
N PRO A 642 -9.61 -2.76 -10.46
CA PRO A 642 -8.87 -3.52 -9.44
C PRO A 642 -9.47 -4.91 -9.11
N PHE A 643 -10.51 -5.36 -9.83
CA PHE A 643 -11.15 -6.66 -9.59
C PHE A 643 -10.36 -7.81 -10.23
N GLY A 644 -9.21 -8.15 -9.65
CA GLY A 644 -8.34 -9.24 -10.09
C GLY A 644 -7.17 -8.77 -10.96
N ALA A 645 -6.52 -9.72 -11.66
CA ALA A 645 -5.39 -9.48 -12.56
C ALA A 645 -4.07 -9.00 -11.92
N GLY A 646 -3.65 -9.70 -10.87
CA GLY A 646 -2.31 -9.55 -10.31
C GLY A 646 -1.29 -10.51 -10.94
N LEU A 647 -0.08 -10.02 -11.22
CA LEU A 647 1.05 -10.86 -11.62
C LEU A 647 1.51 -11.74 -10.45
N LYS A 648 1.41 -13.05 -10.62
CA LYS A 648 1.90 -14.07 -9.68
C LYS A 648 3.22 -14.60 -10.19
N SER A 649 4.26 -14.55 -9.37
CA SER A 649 5.59 -14.99 -9.75
C SER A 649 6.00 -16.16 -8.87
N ASN A 650 6.32 -17.29 -9.49
CA ASN A 650 6.92 -18.44 -8.81
C ASN A 650 8.36 -18.54 -9.25
N TYR A 651 9.28 -18.52 -8.29
CA TYR A 651 10.71 -18.61 -8.54
C TYR A 651 11.22 -19.98 -8.11
N SER A 652 12.25 -20.42 -8.80
CA SER A 652 13.02 -21.59 -8.45
C SER A 652 14.50 -21.33 -8.69
N ARG A 653 15.37 -21.97 -7.92
CA ARG A 653 16.82 -21.84 -8.08
C ARG A 653 17.52 -23.17 -7.89
N LYS A 654 18.48 -23.45 -8.78
CA LYS A 654 19.33 -24.65 -8.75
C LYS A 654 20.78 -24.26 -8.92
N TYR A 655 21.67 -24.96 -8.24
CA TYR A 655 23.12 -24.80 -8.39
C TYR A 655 23.64 -25.71 -9.51
N ASP A 656 24.35 -25.14 -10.48
CA ASP A 656 25.06 -25.88 -11.51
C ASP A 656 26.50 -26.13 -11.03
N GLN A 657 26.78 -27.40 -10.69
CA GLN A 657 28.10 -27.80 -10.20
C GLN A 657 29.20 -27.72 -11.28
N VAL A 658 28.86 -27.83 -12.56
CA VAL A 658 29.84 -27.79 -13.65
C VAL A 658 30.25 -26.35 -13.90
N LYS A 659 29.27 -25.45 -14.00
CA LYS A 659 29.51 -24.03 -14.26
C LYS A 659 29.86 -23.22 -13.00
N GLN A 660 29.66 -23.78 -11.81
CA GLN A 660 29.80 -23.08 -10.52
C GLN A 660 28.93 -21.81 -10.44
N THR A 661 27.73 -21.90 -11.01
CA THR A 661 26.76 -20.79 -11.05
C THR A 661 25.40 -21.24 -10.52
N TRP A 662 24.60 -20.27 -10.09
CA TRP A 662 23.21 -20.50 -9.74
C TRP A 662 22.33 -20.15 -10.93
N LYS A 663 21.43 -21.06 -11.30
CA LYS A 663 20.39 -20.82 -12.31
C LYS A 663 19.07 -20.57 -11.60
N GLN A 664 18.59 -19.33 -11.71
CA GLN A 664 17.31 -18.88 -11.15
C GLN A 664 16.29 -18.78 -12.28
N ILE A 665 15.16 -19.47 -12.15
CA ILE A 665 14.09 -19.51 -13.15
C ILE A 665 12.81 -19.03 -12.49
N ALA A 666 12.08 -18.14 -13.14
CA ALA A 666 10.78 -17.71 -12.66
C ALA A 666 9.70 -17.81 -13.74
N THR A 667 8.49 -18.14 -13.30
CA THR A 667 7.29 -18.12 -14.13
C THR A 667 6.35 -17.06 -13.58
N HIS A 668 6.04 -16.06 -14.42
CA HIS A 668 5.19 -14.93 -14.09
C HIS A 668 3.86 -15.05 -14.82
N LYS A 669 2.77 -15.32 -14.08
CA LYS A 669 1.43 -15.52 -14.61
C LYS A 669 0.54 -14.31 -14.35
N LEU A 670 -0.06 -13.75 -15.40
CA LEU A 670 -1.04 -12.68 -15.33
C LEU A 670 -2.34 -13.08 -16.00
N SER A 671 -3.40 -13.18 -15.21
CA SER A 671 -4.75 -13.35 -15.75
C SER A 671 -5.25 -12.00 -16.24
N ILE A 672 -5.33 -11.83 -17.57
CA ILE A 672 -5.81 -10.60 -18.21
C ILE A 672 -7.30 -10.69 -18.57
N SER A 673 -7.94 -11.86 -18.46
CA SER A 673 -9.39 -12.03 -18.46
C SER A 673 -9.77 -13.36 -17.82
N LEU A 674 -11.08 -13.61 -17.65
CA LEU A 674 -11.61 -14.91 -17.20
C LEU A 674 -11.15 -16.08 -18.08
N LEU A 675 -10.78 -15.83 -19.33
CA LEU A 675 -10.45 -16.86 -20.32
C LEU A 675 -8.99 -16.81 -20.80
N LYS A 676 -8.20 -15.79 -20.44
CA LYS A 676 -6.84 -15.62 -20.94
C LYS A 676 -5.84 -15.28 -19.83
N THR A 677 -4.81 -16.10 -19.73
CA THR A 677 -3.64 -15.88 -18.88
C THR A 677 -2.40 -15.73 -19.75
N LEU A 678 -1.61 -14.69 -19.49
CA LEU A 678 -0.29 -14.52 -20.07
C LEU A 678 0.76 -15.09 -19.14
N GLU A 679 1.78 -15.69 -19.72
CA GLU A 679 2.91 -16.28 -19.01
C GLU A 679 4.21 -15.74 -19.58
N LEU A 680 4.99 -15.08 -18.73
CA LEU A 680 6.38 -14.70 -19.00
C LEU A 680 7.27 -15.66 -18.21
N THR A 681 8.24 -16.30 -18.86
CA THR A 681 9.31 -17.02 -18.17
C THR A 681 10.56 -16.18 -18.15
N THR A 682 11.24 -16.10 -17.02
CA THR A 682 12.57 -15.49 -16.90
C THR A 682 13.58 -16.50 -16.40
N GLU A 683 14.82 -16.36 -16.85
CA GLU A 683 15.95 -17.15 -16.40
C GLU A 683 17.14 -16.22 -16.17
N ALA A 684 17.79 -16.34 -15.01
CA ALA A 684 18.96 -15.58 -14.65
C ALA A 684 20.09 -16.49 -14.14
N THR A 685 21.29 -16.29 -14.66
CA THR A 685 22.51 -16.99 -14.23
C THR A 685 23.29 -16.09 -13.28
N LEU A 686 23.40 -16.50 -12.02
CA LEU A 686 24.10 -15.81 -10.96
C LEU A 686 25.49 -16.43 -10.74
N CYS A 687 26.53 -15.64 -10.97
CA CYS A 687 27.92 -15.97 -10.70
C CYS A 687 28.32 -15.50 -9.29
N SER A 688 29.21 -16.25 -8.63
CA SER A 688 29.70 -15.93 -7.29
C SER A 688 30.56 -14.65 -7.21
N LYS A 689 31.11 -14.18 -8.35
CA LYS A 689 31.94 -12.98 -8.44
C LYS A 689 31.16 -11.75 -8.88
N ASP A 690 30.40 -11.87 -9.97
CA ASP A 690 29.90 -10.71 -10.73
C ASP A 690 28.41 -10.43 -10.54
N GLY A 691 27.68 -11.30 -9.81
CA GLY A 691 26.23 -11.20 -9.71
C GLY A 691 25.54 -11.86 -10.91
N PHE A 692 24.40 -11.31 -11.33
CA PHE A 692 23.62 -11.84 -12.45
C PHE A 692 24.31 -11.53 -13.79
N LYS A 693 24.96 -12.55 -14.37
CA LYS A 693 25.74 -12.47 -15.60
C LYS A 693 24.86 -12.50 -16.86
N GLU A 694 23.90 -13.42 -16.90
CA GLU A 694 22.99 -13.58 -18.03
C GLU A 694 21.56 -13.55 -17.52
N ILE A 695 20.69 -12.83 -18.22
CA ILE A 695 19.26 -12.78 -17.95
C ILE A 695 18.54 -12.97 -19.27
N SER A 696 17.54 -13.83 -19.30
CA SER A 696 16.64 -13.99 -20.44
C SER A 696 15.19 -13.95 -20.00
N GLY A 697 14.32 -13.47 -20.88
CA GLY A 697 12.89 -13.43 -20.70
C GLY A 697 12.18 -13.87 -21.97
N LYS A 698 11.09 -14.64 -21.84
CA LYS A 698 10.27 -15.07 -22.97
C LYS A 698 8.80 -14.85 -22.70
N LEU A 699 8.15 -14.03 -23.53
CA LEU A 699 6.71 -13.78 -23.49
C LEU A 699 6.13 -13.96 -24.89
N GLU A 700 5.21 -14.92 -25.03
CA GLU A 700 4.64 -15.32 -26.33
C GLU A 700 5.76 -15.61 -27.37
N GLN A 701 5.88 -14.80 -28.42
CA GLN A 701 6.92 -14.92 -29.46
C GLN A 701 8.15 -14.06 -29.19
N ASN A 702 8.10 -13.15 -28.21
CA ASN A 702 9.19 -12.24 -27.93
C ASN A 702 10.19 -12.86 -26.95
N GLN A 703 11.48 -12.75 -27.28
CA GLN A 703 12.60 -13.15 -26.46
C GLN A 703 13.48 -11.95 -26.16
N TYR A 704 13.86 -11.80 -24.90
CA TYR A 704 14.72 -10.75 -24.39
C TYR A 704 15.95 -11.42 -23.79
N ASN A 705 17.15 -10.95 -24.12
CA ASN A 705 18.39 -11.43 -23.53
C ASN A 705 19.24 -10.24 -23.09
N LEU A 706 19.81 -10.34 -21.89
CA LEU A 706 20.71 -9.39 -21.30
C LEU A 706 21.98 -10.13 -20.87
N SER A 707 23.13 -9.67 -21.35
CA SER A 707 24.43 -10.22 -20.99
C SER A 707 25.24 -9.12 -20.33
N LEU A 708 25.66 -9.34 -19.09
CA LEU A 708 26.49 -8.40 -18.35
C LEU A 708 27.81 -8.20 -19.12
N LEU A 709 28.19 -6.93 -19.29
CA LEU A 709 29.42 -6.50 -19.96
C LEU A 709 30.46 -6.03 -18.94
N ALA A 710 30.01 -5.23 -17.98
CA ALA A 710 30.87 -4.68 -16.96
C ALA A 710 30.08 -4.41 -15.69
N THR A 711 30.79 -4.52 -14.56
CA THR A 711 30.34 -3.95 -13.29
C THR A 711 31.32 -2.88 -12.87
N GLU A 712 30.78 -1.74 -12.45
CA GLU A 712 31.57 -0.62 -11.96
C GLU A 712 31.13 -0.27 -10.54
N GLN A 713 32.04 0.34 -9.79
CA GLN A 713 31.74 1.03 -8.56
C GLN A 713 32.25 2.45 -8.75
N VAL A 714 31.38 3.45 -8.64
CA VAL A 714 31.79 4.85 -8.63
C VAL A 714 32.28 5.19 -7.23
N GLY A 715 33.52 5.66 -7.12
CA GLY A 715 34.06 6.18 -5.87
C GLY A 715 33.53 7.58 -5.55
N ASP A 716 33.57 7.93 -4.27
CA ASP A 716 33.31 9.31 -3.84
C ASP A 716 34.56 10.18 -4.08
N TYR A 717 34.38 11.50 -4.12
CA TYR A 717 35.47 12.45 -4.38
C TYR A 717 36.62 12.26 -3.39
N GLY A 718 37.82 12.02 -3.91
CA GLY A 718 39.04 11.81 -3.11
C GLY A 718 39.24 10.39 -2.60
N ILE A 719 38.42 9.42 -3.03
CA ILE A 719 38.56 8.00 -2.65
C ILE A 719 38.67 7.11 -3.88
N ASP A 720 39.78 7.22 -4.60
CA ASP A 720 40.03 6.45 -5.85
C ASP A 720 39.96 4.93 -5.63
N ALA A 721 40.28 4.45 -4.42
CA ALA A 721 40.21 3.04 -4.05
C ALA A 721 38.79 2.43 -4.13
N TRP A 722 37.75 3.27 -4.12
CA TRP A 722 36.36 2.83 -4.28
C TRP A 722 35.97 2.71 -5.75
N THR A 723 36.71 3.35 -6.66
CA THR A 723 36.49 3.19 -8.09
C THR A 723 37.04 1.84 -8.56
N LYS A 724 36.16 0.95 -9.01
CA LYS A 724 36.51 -0.37 -9.54
C LYS A 724 35.75 -0.61 -10.82
N ILE A 725 36.43 -1.02 -11.88
CA ILE A 725 35.82 -1.47 -13.13
C ILE A 725 36.22 -2.93 -13.30
N THR A 726 35.24 -3.81 -13.52
CA THR A 726 35.46 -5.22 -13.79
C THR A 726 34.68 -5.56 -15.06
N GLU A 727 35.41 -5.70 -16.16
CA GLU A 727 34.87 -6.23 -17.41
C GLU A 727 34.63 -7.73 -17.25
N THR A 728 33.46 -8.21 -17.69
CA THR A 728 33.12 -9.62 -17.63
C THR A 728 33.51 -10.29 -18.94
N GLU A 729 34.39 -11.29 -18.87
CA GLU A 729 34.81 -12.14 -20.00
C GLU A 729 33.63 -12.87 -20.68
#